data_AF-A0A8T7CMR5-F1
#
_entry.id   AF-A0A8T7CMR5-F1
#
_cell.length_a   1.000
_cell.length_b   1.000
_cell.length_c   1.000
_cell.angle_alpha   90.00
_cell.angle_beta   90.00
_cell.angle_gamma   90.00
#
_symmetry.space_group_name_H-M   'P 1'
#
loop_
_entity.id
_entity.type
_entity.pdbx_description
1 polymer ?
#
loop_
_entity_poly.entity_id
_entity_poly.type
_entity_poly.pdbx_seq_one_letter_code
_entity_poly.pdbx_strand_id
1 'polypeptide(L)'
;MRIFICILLLGLTPAAVAFDDLVPPEQAFSYAVTASADEINIDWRVLPGYYLYKHRFGFASLTDGISLGEADIPPGKKKTDEFFGESEIYRDALRISIPVTRRDDTATQMTLQIKSQGCADVGLCYPPQTWKTEVSLPLRVSSSDTTSGVDLMALLQNSAGTTDSQFLPPDAAFPFVAEMSGDYTMSVVFDIAEGYYLYRDKFTFETDSRLVQFGSPQLPPGVAKTDEFFGQTEVYYNQVTLQVPLSRASPAGGDFELRLGFQGCAEDGICYPPMTRDTAIILQAASTEAPPDFQVDEPVAEQDRLAELIRNGSLGLVAISFFGLGLLLAFTPCVFPMVPILSGIIVGQGPDITTRRAFTLSAVYVLAMAITYTAAGVAAALLGQNLQAIFQQPAVIIVFSLIFVALAFAMFGAYEFQMPAFMQNKLNEISNRQSGGSLWGVAIMGVLSALIVGPCVAAPLAAALIVLGQSGDPLRGGLALFTMSLGMGAPLLVFGASAGHLLPRAGAWMSAVRGVFGVLMLGIAIWMLSRILPDQITMLLWAALVLMSGVFMGAFQSLSSSSGTRQKLAKGGGLLAVVYGVLLFVGAATGGTDPLRPLDGTRFSATGVATAKLDFRIIKSVADLQQELQRASVAGQSTMLDFYADWCVECKKMEKTTFHNPSIVDALSNTILLQADVTDNDELDKALLNFFGIYGPPTIIFFGPDGLERKNYRVVGYMNAEDFGKTVAGATRQ
;
A
#
# COMPACT_ATOMS: atom_id res chain seq x y z
N MET A 1 -10.36 -4.90 -34.16
CA MET A 1 -11.55 -4.27 -33.54
C MET A 1 -12.46 -5.25 -32.77
N ARG A 2 -12.53 -6.56 -33.12
CA ARG A 2 -13.29 -7.57 -32.34
C ARG A 2 -12.55 -8.11 -31.10
N ILE A 3 -11.22 -8.16 -31.13
CA ILE A 3 -10.40 -8.67 -30.01
C ILE A 3 -10.31 -7.65 -28.85
N PHE A 4 -10.20 -6.35 -29.17
CA PHE A 4 -10.11 -5.29 -28.17
C PHE A 4 -11.43 -5.06 -27.40
N ILE A 5 -12.57 -5.36 -28.02
CA ILE A 5 -13.89 -5.28 -27.38
C ILE A 5 -14.17 -6.52 -26.52
N CYS A 6 -13.63 -7.69 -26.87
CA CYS A 6 -13.70 -8.86 -25.98
C CYS A 6 -12.81 -8.70 -24.74
N ILE A 7 -11.64 -8.06 -24.86
CA ILE A 7 -10.76 -7.82 -23.70
C ILE A 7 -11.34 -6.76 -22.75
N LEU A 8 -12.06 -5.76 -23.28
CA LEU A 8 -12.72 -4.74 -22.45
C LEU A 8 -14.02 -5.22 -21.75
N LEU A 9 -14.64 -6.31 -22.26
CA LEU A 9 -15.89 -6.86 -21.72
C LEU A 9 -15.70 -8.08 -20.81
N LEU A 10 -14.51 -8.66 -20.75
CA LEU A 10 -14.15 -9.73 -19.80
C LEU A 10 -13.61 -9.20 -18.46
N GLY A 11 -13.39 -7.89 -18.32
CA GLY A 11 -12.86 -7.27 -17.11
C GLY A 11 -13.90 -6.78 -16.08
N LEU A 12 -15.20 -7.05 -16.29
CA LEU A 12 -16.27 -6.59 -15.39
C LEU A 12 -17.18 -7.75 -14.98
N THR A 13 -16.62 -8.66 -14.20
CA THR A 13 -17.39 -9.43 -13.21
C THR A 13 -16.74 -9.19 -11.85
N PRO A 14 -17.34 -8.38 -10.96
CA PRO A 14 -17.10 -8.60 -9.55
C PRO A 14 -17.93 -9.82 -9.18
N ALA A 15 -17.31 -11.01 -9.19
CA ALA A 15 -17.66 -11.97 -8.17
C ALA A 15 -17.05 -11.45 -6.86
N ALA A 16 -17.64 -10.37 -6.33
CA ALA A 16 -17.39 -9.97 -4.96
C ALA A 16 -18.15 -10.98 -4.09
N VAL A 17 -17.53 -12.14 -3.86
CA VAL A 17 -17.77 -12.87 -2.62
C VAL A 17 -17.12 -11.99 -1.56
N ALA A 18 -17.93 -11.54 -0.62
CA ALA A 18 -17.51 -10.60 0.41
C ALA A 18 -16.25 -11.12 1.14
N PHE A 19 -15.18 -10.32 1.10
CA PHE A 19 -14.02 -10.48 1.99
C PHE A 19 -14.34 -10.09 3.45
N ASP A 20 -15.57 -9.61 3.71
CA ASP A 20 -16.04 -9.14 5.02
C ASP A 20 -16.36 -10.27 6.02
N ASP A 21 -16.34 -11.55 5.62
CA ASP A 21 -16.62 -12.71 6.50
C ASP A 21 -15.37 -13.57 6.84
N LEU A 22 -14.15 -13.09 6.54
CA LEU A 22 -12.93 -13.83 6.89
C LEU A 22 -12.62 -13.73 8.37
N VAL A 23 -12.74 -14.86 9.07
CA VAL A 23 -12.41 -14.95 10.50
C VAL A 23 -10.89 -15.15 10.72
N PRO A 24 -10.34 -14.75 11.89
CA PRO A 24 -8.95 -15.05 12.26
C PRO A 24 -8.65 -16.56 12.29
N PRO A 25 -7.38 -16.99 12.11
CA PRO A 25 -6.98 -18.40 12.11
C PRO A 25 -7.46 -19.19 13.34
N GLU A 26 -7.50 -18.55 14.51
CA GLU A 26 -7.93 -19.13 15.79
C GLU A 26 -9.41 -19.53 15.80
N GLN A 27 -10.23 -18.80 15.06
CA GLN A 27 -11.66 -19.09 14.89
C GLN A 27 -11.92 -20.04 13.72
N ALA A 28 -11.09 -19.95 12.65
CA ALA A 28 -11.18 -20.83 11.50
C ALA A 28 -10.72 -22.27 11.79
N PHE A 29 -9.69 -22.42 12.64
CA PHE A 29 -8.99 -23.66 12.94
C PHE A 29 -8.87 -23.84 14.46
N SER A 30 -9.94 -24.30 15.09
CA SER A 30 -9.93 -24.61 16.51
C SER A 30 -9.39 -26.02 16.76
N TYR A 31 -8.65 -26.23 17.86
CA TYR A 31 -8.19 -27.56 18.26
C TYR A 31 -8.36 -27.79 19.77
N ALA A 32 -8.50 -29.05 20.16
CA ALA A 32 -8.49 -29.50 21.55
C ALA A 32 -7.46 -30.62 21.70
N VAL A 33 -6.74 -30.63 22.82
CA VAL A 33 -5.73 -31.66 23.11
C VAL A 33 -6.17 -32.50 24.29
N THR A 34 -6.13 -33.82 24.11
CA THR A 34 -6.35 -34.80 25.17
C THR A 34 -5.13 -35.71 25.27
N ALA A 35 -4.70 -36.04 26.48
CA ALA A 35 -3.50 -36.82 26.70
C ALA A 35 -3.77 -38.06 27.54
N SER A 36 -3.22 -39.17 27.08
CA SER A 36 -3.14 -40.46 27.76
C SER A 36 -1.70 -40.71 28.20
N ALA A 37 -1.44 -41.82 28.91
CA ALA A 37 -0.10 -42.11 29.42
C ALA A 37 0.97 -42.23 28.32
N ASP A 38 0.58 -42.68 27.13
CA ASP A 38 1.50 -43.02 26.04
C ASP A 38 1.19 -42.29 24.73
N GLU A 39 0.14 -41.49 24.70
CA GLU A 39 -0.40 -40.91 23.46
C GLU A 39 -1.08 -39.56 23.71
N ILE A 40 -0.87 -38.61 22.80
CA ILE A 40 -1.57 -37.32 22.75
C ILE A 40 -2.48 -37.32 21.53
N ASN A 41 -3.76 -37.04 21.75
CA ASN A 41 -4.77 -36.91 20.72
C ASN A 41 -5.15 -35.44 20.53
N ILE A 42 -4.98 -34.93 19.32
CA ILE A 42 -5.29 -33.55 18.92
C ILE A 42 -6.52 -33.58 18.01
N ASP A 43 -7.62 -33.04 18.51
CA ASP A 43 -8.90 -32.93 17.81
C ASP A 43 -9.05 -31.53 17.20
N TRP A 44 -8.91 -31.43 15.88
CA TRP A 44 -9.14 -30.22 15.10
C TRP A 44 -10.60 -30.12 14.66
N ARG A 45 -11.15 -28.91 14.71
CA ARG A 45 -12.41 -28.51 14.10
C ARG A 45 -12.18 -27.32 13.18
N VAL A 46 -12.49 -27.51 11.90
CA VAL A 46 -12.30 -26.54 10.80
C VAL A 46 -13.66 -25.97 10.41
N LEU A 47 -13.76 -24.64 10.36
CA LEU A 47 -15.01 -23.96 10.01
C LEU A 47 -15.40 -24.22 8.54
N PRO A 48 -16.71 -24.30 8.20
CA PRO A 48 -17.14 -24.46 6.81
C PRO A 48 -16.58 -23.35 5.91
N GLY A 49 -16.07 -23.73 4.73
CA GLY A 49 -15.38 -22.81 3.80
C GLY A 49 -13.86 -22.72 3.99
N TYR A 50 -13.30 -23.46 4.95
CA TYR A 50 -11.86 -23.52 5.23
C TYR A 50 -11.32 -24.95 5.11
N TYR A 51 -10.00 -25.08 4.97
CA TYR A 51 -9.31 -26.37 4.95
C TYR A 51 -7.86 -26.27 5.47
N LEU A 52 -7.34 -27.36 6.05
CA LEU A 52 -5.95 -27.51 6.51
C LEU A 52 -5.16 -28.44 5.58
N TYR A 53 -3.87 -28.14 5.35
CA TYR A 53 -2.99 -29.00 4.55
C TYR A 53 -2.35 -30.10 5.38
N LYS A 54 -2.41 -31.35 4.88
CA LYS A 54 -1.77 -32.50 5.53
C LYS A 54 -0.26 -32.34 5.70
N HIS A 55 0.43 -31.91 4.64
CA HIS A 55 1.88 -31.79 4.62
C HIS A 55 2.42 -30.61 5.44
N ARG A 56 1.54 -29.83 6.09
CA ARG A 56 1.90 -28.64 6.90
C ARG A 56 1.66 -28.84 8.40
N PHE A 57 1.32 -30.06 8.84
CA PHE A 57 1.31 -30.38 10.26
C PHE A 57 2.74 -30.66 10.75
N GLY A 58 3.11 -30.06 11.88
CA GLY A 58 4.36 -30.36 12.58
C GLY A 58 4.16 -30.33 14.08
N PHE A 59 4.81 -31.25 14.80
CA PHE A 59 4.66 -31.39 16.25
C PHE A 59 6.03 -31.44 16.90
N ALA A 60 6.22 -30.66 17.95
CA ALA A 60 7.45 -30.66 18.74
C ALA A 60 7.14 -30.53 20.23
N SER A 61 7.90 -31.23 21.07
CA SER A 61 7.88 -31.04 22.52
C SER A 61 8.93 -29.99 22.87
N LEU A 62 8.57 -28.99 23.68
CA LEU A 62 9.48 -27.97 24.21
C LEU A 62 9.91 -28.29 25.66
N THR A 63 9.57 -29.47 26.17
CA THR A 63 9.89 -29.90 27.53
C THR A 63 11.01 -30.93 27.50
N ASP A 64 12.11 -30.62 28.20
CA ASP A 64 13.25 -31.51 28.34
C ASP A 64 12.84 -32.84 29.00
N GLY A 65 13.22 -33.95 28.37
CA GLY A 65 12.91 -35.30 28.85
C GLY A 65 11.62 -35.92 28.31
N ILE A 66 10.86 -35.23 27.45
CA ILE A 66 9.67 -35.77 26.77
C ILE A 66 9.85 -35.67 25.26
N SER A 67 9.97 -36.81 24.57
CA SER A 67 10.05 -36.89 23.12
C SER A 67 8.73 -37.37 22.52
N LEU A 68 8.38 -36.79 21.37
CA LEU A 68 7.24 -37.21 20.56
C LEU A 68 7.72 -38.23 19.52
N GLY A 69 6.96 -39.29 19.31
CA GLY A 69 7.16 -40.20 18.18
C GLY A 69 6.48 -39.69 16.91
N GLU A 70 6.45 -40.53 15.88
CA GLU A 70 5.84 -40.18 14.59
C GLU A 70 4.32 -39.98 14.74
N ALA A 71 3.81 -38.85 14.27
CA ALA A 71 2.40 -38.50 14.37
C ALA A 71 1.57 -39.31 13.35
N ASP A 72 0.54 -40.01 13.82
CA ASP A 72 -0.42 -40.71 12.97
C ASP A 72 -1.45 -39.71 12.43
N ILE A 73 -1.24 -39.28 11.19
CA ILE A 73 -2.11 -38.35 10.48
C ILE A 73 -2.96 -39.15 9.46
N PRO A 74 -4.30 -39.24 9.64
CA PRO A 74 -5.16 -40.04 8.76
C PRO A 74 -5.14 -39.51 7.32
N PRO A 75 -5.46 -40.29 6.28
CA PRO A 75 -5.42 -39.81 4.89
C PRO A 75 -6.38 -38.64 4.63
N GLY A 76 -5.93 -37.61 3.90
CA GLY A 76 -6.72 -36.42 3.57
C GLY A 76 -7.47 -36.54 2.25
N LYS A 77 -8.39 -35.61 1.98
CA LYS A 77 -9.06 -35.52 0.67
C LYS A 77 -8.12 -34.82 -0.31
N LYS A 78 -7.92 -35.38 -1.50
CA LYS A 78 -7.13 -34.74 -2.56
C LYS A 78 -7.84 -33.48 -3.06
N LYS A 79 -7.14 -32.36 -3.11
CA LYS A 79 -7.55 -31.10 -3.73
C LYS A 79 -6.38 -30.58 -4.57
N THR A 80 -6.66 -30.22 -5.81
CA THR A 80 -5.70 -29.51 -6.66
C THR A 80 -5.84 -28.02 -6.35
N ASP A 81 -4.77 -27.43 -5.83
CA ASP A 81 -4.69 -26.02 -5.47
C ASP A 81 -3.79 -25.28 -6.48
N GLU A 82 -4.15 -24.04 -6.83
CA GLU A 82 -3.42 -23.24 -7.82
C GLU A 82 -1.98 -22.91 -7.38
N PHE A 83 -1.68 -22.95 -6.07
CA PHE A 83 -0.36 -22.62 -5.53
C PHE A 83 0.51 -23.85 -5.22
N PHE A 84 -0.09 -24.97 -4.84
CA PHE A 84 0.63 -26.16 -4.35
C PHE A 84 0.40 -27.44 -5.17
N GLY A 85 -0.37 -27.37 -6.26
CA GLY A 85 -0.68 -28.53 -7.09
C GLY A 85 -1.57 -29.54 -6.36
N GLU A 86 -1.38 -30.84 -6.58
CA GLU A 86 -2.16 -31.88 -5.88
C GLU A 86 -1.74 -31.96 -4.40
N SER A 87 -2.64 -31.57 -3.50
CA SER A 87 -2.41 -31.60 -2.05
C SER A 87 -3.53 -32.35 -1.34
N GLU A 88 -3.19 -33.05 -0.26
CA GLU A 88 -4.19 -33.64 0.66
C GLU A 88 -4.62 -32.61 1.70
N ILE A 89 -5.94 -32.44 1.85
CA ILE A 89 -6.56 -31.45 2.73
C ILE A 89 -7.58 -32.08 3.69
N TYR A 90 -7.83 -31.39 4.81
CA TYR A 90 -8.87 -31.75 5.77
C TYR A 90 -9.92 -30.65 5.91
N ARG A 91 -11.17 -31.08 6.08
CA ARG A 91 -12.34 -30.23 6.31
C ARG A 91 -13.13 -30.79 7.48
N ASP A 92 -13.91 -29.90 8.13
CA ASP A 92 -14.82 -30.20 9.23
C ASP A 92 -14.13 -30.62 10.54
N ALA A 93 -13.58 -31.83 10.60
CA ALA A 93 -12.91 -32.35 11.78
C ALA A 93 -11.76 -33.30 11.42
N LEU A 94 -10.71 -33.30 12.25
CA LEU A 94 -9.54 -34.14 12.08
C LEU A 94 -8.99 -34.53 13.46
N ARG A 95 -8.72 -35.81 13.67
CA ARG A 95 -8.00 -36.31 14.85
C ARG A 95 -6.61 -36.76 14.45
N ILE A 96 -5.60 -36.28 15.17
CA ILE A 96 -4.20 -36.69 15.00
C ILE A 96 -3.71 -37.27 16.32
N SER A 97 -3.09 -38.44 16.25
CA SER A 97 -2.57 -39.17 17.41
C SER A 97 -1.04 -39.15 17.41
N ILE A 98 -0.42 -38.87 18.54
CA ILE A 98 1.03 -38.74 18.66
C ILE A 98 1.52 -39.57 19.85
N PRO A 99 2.32 -40.62 19.63
CA PRO A 99 2.89 -41.40 20.72
C PRO A 99 3.93 -40.58 21.50
N VAL A 100 3.95 -40.73 22.82
CA VAL A 100 4.83 -39.97 23.73
C VAL A 100 5.81 -40.91 24.44
N THR A 101 7.10 -40.58 24.37
CA THR A 101 8.14 -41.26 25.14
C THR A 101 8.67 -40.33 26.23
N ARG A 102 8.64 -40.80 27.47
CA ARG A 102 9.13 -40.07 28.64
C ARG A 102 10.44 -40.67 29.10
N ARG A 103 11.42 -39.80 29.43
CA ARG A 103 12.71 -40.19 30.02
C ARG A 103 12.57 -40.45 31.53
N ASP A 104 11.71 -39.69 32.21
CA ASP A 104 11.37 -39.84 33.63
C ASP A 104 9.84 -39.86 33.81
N ASP A 105 9.31 -40.85 34.55
CA ASP A 105 7.87 -41.03 34.81
C ASP A 105 7.27 -39.95 35.75
N THR A 106 8.08 -38.97 36.18
CA THR A 106 7.72 -37.88 37.10
C THR A 106 7.24 -36.61 36.40
N ALA A 107 7.46 -36.47 35.08
CA ALA A 107 7.02 -35.30 34.33
C ALA A 107 5.50 -35.35 34.06
N THR A 108 4.74 -34.54 34.81
CA THR A 108 3.27 -34.47 34.74
C THR A 108 2.75 -33.38 33.80
N GLN A 109 3.63 -32.52 33.28
CA GLN A 109 3.28 -31.43 32.38
C GLN A 109 4.29 -31.35 31.22
N MET A 110 3.78 -31.05 30.03
CA MET A 110 4.60 -30.79 28.86
C MET A 110 4.06 -29.63 28.03
N THR A 111 4.96 -28.90 27.37
CA THR A 111 4.60 -27.84 26.42
C THR A 111 4.68 -28.41 25.01
N LEU A 112 3.51 -28.60 24.39
CA LEU A 112 3.38 -29.08 23.02
C LEU A 112 3.34 -27.89 22.05
N GLN A 113 4.24 -27.87 21.08
CA GLN A 113 4.22 -26.97 19.94
C GLN A 113 3.60 -27.67 18.73
N ILE A 114 2.57 -27.05 18.16
CA ILE A 114 1.86 -27.52 16.97
C ILE A 114 2.04 -26.49 15.85
N LYS A 115 2.47 -26.92 14.68
CA LYS A 115 2.50 -26.11 13.45
C LYS A 115 1.39 -26.58 12.52
N SER A 116 0.61 -25.66 11.99
CA SER A 116 -0.43 -25.96 10.99
C SER A 116 -0.59 -24.82 9.99
N GLN A 117 -1.10 -25.13 8.80
CA GLN A 117 -1.43 -24.11 7.80
C GLN A 117 -2.73 -24.49 7.10
N GLY A 118 -3.58 -23.50 6.86
CA GLY A 118 -4.83 -23.66 6.13
C GLY A 118 -5.16 -22.47 5.25
N CYS A 119 -6.14 -22.65 4.38
CA CYS A 119 -6.65 -21.61 3.49
C CYS A 119 -8.18 -21.57 3.53
N ALA A 120 -8.72 -20.43 3.13
CA ALA A 120 -10.12 -20.25 2.83
C ALA A 120 -10.38 -20.60 1.35
N ASP A 121 -11.56 -21.14 1.04
CA ASP A 121 -11.94 -21.49 -0.33
C ASP A 121 -12.06 -20.27 -1.27
N VAL A 122 -12.09 -19.06 -0.71
CA VAL A 122 -12.05 -17.78 -1.46
C VAL A 122 -10.66 -17.44 -2.02
N GLY A 123 -9.67 -18.32 -1.87
CA GLY A 123 -8.32 -18.16 -2.44
C GLY A 123 -7.33 -17.44 -1.54
N LEU A 124 -7.65 -17.26 -0.25
CA LEU A 124 -6.76 -16.66 0.74
C LEU A 124 -6.14 -17.74 1.63
N CYS A 125 -4.81 -17.87 1.59
CA CYS A 125 -4.05 -18.76 2.45
C CYS A 125 -3.48 -18.02 3.65
N TYR A 126 -3.68 -18.58 4.84
CA TYR A 126 -3.09 -18.03 6.06
C TYR A 126 -1.61 -18.39 6.14
N PRO A 127 -0.75 -17.53 6.72
CA PRO A 127 0.64 -17.88 6.98
C PRO A 127 0.72 -19.07 7.95
N PRO A 128 1.82 -19.86 7.95
CA PRO A 128 1.99 -20.98 8.88
C PRO A 128 1.80 -20.54 10.34
N GLN A 129 0.86 -21.17 11.04
CA GLN A 129 0.53 -20.87 12.42
C GLN A 129 1.30 -21.79 13.36
N THR A 130 1.79 -21.24 14.47
CA THR A 130 2.45 -22.01 15.53
C THR A 130 1.67 -21.85 16.83
N TRP A 131 1.13 -22.95 17.31
CA TRP A 131 0.34 -23.04 18.54
C TRP A 131 1.18 -23.64 19.65
N LYS A 132 1.08 -23.13 20.87
CA LYS A 132 1.72 -23.69 22.06
C LYS A 132 0.63 -24.00 23.08
N THR A 133 0.60 -25.23 23.59
CA THR A 133 -0.37 -25.65 24.60
C THR A 133 0.29 -26.49 25.68
N GLU A 134 -0.15 -26.30 26.92
CA GLU A 134 0.30 -27.10 28.06
C GLU A 134 -0.57 -28.35 28.18
N VAL A 135 0.06 -29.50 28.21
CA VAL A 135 -0.59 -30.81 28.24
C VAL A 135 -0.22 -31.52 29.53
N SER A 136 -1.24 -31.92 30.30
CA SER A 136 -1.04 -32.71 31.53
C SER A 136 -1.02 -34.21 31.21
N LEU A 137 0.08 -34.89 31.52
CA LEU A 137 0.25 -36.34 31.27
C LEU A 137 -0.03 -37.14 32.54
N PRO A 138 -0.89 -38.19 32.49
CA PRO A 138 -1.12 -39.06 33.65
C PRO A 138 0.10 -39.94 33.96
N LEU A 139 0.28 -40.33 35.23
CA LEU A 139 1.40 -41.15 35.72
C LEU A 139 1.34 -42.59 35.16
N ARG A 140 2.48 -43.14 34.71
CA ARG A 140 2.61 -44.57 34.33
C ARG A 140 2.73 -45.43 35.59
N VAL A 141 1.91 -46.47 35.71
CA VAL A 141 2.06 -47.51 36.73
C VAL A 141 2.77 -48.69 36.06
N SER A 142 4.10 -48.76 36.17
CA SER A 142 4.90 -49.82 35.54
C SER A 142 4.90 -51.11 36.38
N SER A 143 4.37 -52.20 35.81
CA SER A 143 4.56 -53.58 36.30
C SER A 143 5.85 -54.19 35.74
N SER A 144 6.62 -54.80 36.63
CA SER A 144 7.92 -55.47 36.49
C SER A 144 7.97 -56.61 35.44
N ASP A 145 9.13 -56.86 34.81
CA ASP A 145 10.20 -57.75 35.33
C ASP A 145 11.17 -58.32 34.25
N THR A 146 12.44 -58.38 34.65
CA THR A 146 13.54 -59.35 34.41
C THR A 146 14.04 -59.86 33.02
N THR A 147 15.39 -59.88 32.94
CA THR A 147 16.34 -60.95 32.55
C THR A 147 17.27 -60.78 31.34
N SER A 148 18.52 -61.15 31.64
CA SER A 148 19.77 -61.04 30.91
C SER A 148 19.95 -62.15 29.87
N GLY A 149 20.50 -61.81 28.69
CA GLY A 149 20.97 -62.77 27.70
C GLY A 149 21.93 -62.09 26.75
N VAL A 150 23.21 -62.48 26.79
CA VAL A 150 24.23 -62.04 25.84
C VAL A 150 23.92 -62.73 24.51
N ASP A 151 23.31 -62.02 23.56
CA ASP A 151 22.96 -62.60 22.26
C ASP A 151 24.06 -62.36 21.22
N LEU A 152 24.55 -63.47 20.70
CA LEU A 152 25.64 -63.65 19.74
C LEU A 152 25.27 -63.13 18.33
N MET A 153 24.17 -62.38 18.21
CA MET A 153 23.78 -61.63 17.01
C MET A 153 24.42 -60.24 16.91
N ALA A 154 25.02 -59.72 17.98
CA ALA A 154 25.74 -58.43 17.96
C ALA A 154 27.09 -58.48 17.20
N LEU A 155 27.58 -59.68 16.84
CA LEU A 155 28.86 -59.87 16.12
C LEU A 155 28.72 -60.17 14.63
N LEU A 156 27.50 -60.24 14.08
CA LEU A 156 27.26 -60.58 12.66
C LEU A 156 26.50 -59.51 11.85
N GLN A 157 26.25 -58.33 12.41
CA GLN A 157 25.73 -57.17 11.66
C GLN A 157 26.81 -56.12 11.33
N ASN A 158 28.08 -56.43 11.53
CA ASN A 158 29.20 -55.55 11.18
C ASN A 158 29.60 -55.62 9.68
N SER A 159 28.60 -55.77 8.81
CA SER A 159 28.77 -55.71 7.35
C SER A 159 27.45 -55.37 6.65
N ALA A 160 26.91 -54.21 6.99
CA ALA A 160 26.02 -53.44 6.11
C ALA A 160 26.34 -51.96 6.34
N GLY A 161 27.32 -51.45 5.60
CA GLY A 161 27.58 -50.01 5.54
C GLY A 161 26.44 -49.33 4.77
N THR A 162 25.80 -48.36 5.42
CA THR A 162 25.03 -47.31 4.76
C THR A 162 25.32 -46.02 5.51
N THR A 163 26.03 -45.14 4.81
CA THR A 163 26.37 -43.75 5.12
C THR A 163 25.09 -42.95 5.37
N ASP A 164 24.96 -42.24 6.49
CA ASP A 164 24.07 -41.07 6.60
C ASP A 164 24.37 -40.24 7.86
N SER A 165 25.40 -39.41 7.77
CA SER A 165 25.63 -38.29 8.68
C SER A 165 26.31 -37.17 7.89
N GLN A 166 25.57 -36.52 6.99
CA GLN A 166 26.18 -35.66 5.97
C GLN A 166 26.01 -34.15 6.18
N PHE A 167 25.32 -33.69 7.24
CA PHE A 167 25.15 -32.26 7.51
C PHE A 167 25.81 -31.80 8.79
N LEU A 168 26.60 -30.72 8.70
CA LEU A 168 27.30 -30.11 9.82
C LEU A 168 26.32 -29.30 10.69
N PRO A 169 26.54 -29.20 12.01
CA PRO A 169 25.81 -28.25 12.84
C PRO A 169 26.17 -26.82 12.41
N PRO A 170 25.25 -25.84 12.56
CA PRO A 170 25.46 -24.49 12.02
C PRO A 170 26.72 -23.79 12.53
N ASP A 171 27.09 -24.02 13.79
CA ASP A 171 28.30 -23.44 14.40
C ASP A 171 29.60 -23.99 13.78
N ALA A 172 29.55 -25.22 13.22
CA ALA A 172 30.67 -25.81 12.48
C ALA A 172 30.61 -25.50 10.97
N ALA A 173 29.42 -25.20 10.44
CA ALA A 173 29.23 -24.85 9.03
C ALA A 173 29.59 -23.39 8.72
N PHE A 174 29.37 -22.48 9.69
CA PHE A 174 29.56 -21.03 9.51
C PHE A 174 30.33 -20.38 10.67
N PRO A 175 31.56 -20.83 11.01
CA PRO A 175 32.39 -20.12 11.96
C PRO A 175 32.69 -18.69 11.48
N PHE A 176 32.68 -17.74 12.43
CA PHE A 176 32.97 -16.34 12.15
C PHE A 176 33.84 -15.73 13.23
N VAL A 177 34.58 -14.68 12.86
CA VAL A 177 35.41 -13.86 13.74
C VAL A 177 35.08 -12.40 13.47
N ALA A 178 34.79 -11.63 14.53
CA ALA A 178 34.51 -10.21 14.44
C ALA A 178 35.57 -9.43 15.24
N GLU A 179 36.29 -8.53 14.56
CA GLU A 179 37.36 -7.74 15.15
C GLU A 179 37.31 -6.29 14.67
N MET A 180 37.84 -5.37 15.48
CA MET A 180 37.95 -3.96 15.10
C MET A 180 39.12 -3.77 14.10
N SER A 181 38.80 -3.30 12.90
CA SER A 181 39.76 -2.96 11.85
C SER A 181 39.88 -1.43 11.74
N GLY A 182 40.38 -0.79 12.81
CA GLY A 182 40.53 0.66 12.95
C GLY A 182 39.58 1.29 13.97
N ASP A 183 39.52 2.62 14.00
CA ASP A 183 38.73 3.34 15.00
C ASP A 183 37.22 3.34 14.69
N TYR A 184 36.80 3.18 13.44
CA TYR A 184 35.37 3.28 13.06
C TYR A 184 34.89 2.15 12.15
N THR A 185 35.67 1.09 12.00
CA THR A 185 35.32 -0.04 11.13
C THR A 185 35.55 -1.35 11.87
N MET A 186 34.55 -2.21 11.86
CA MET A 186 34.63 -3.59 12.33
C MET A 186 34.68 -4.53 11.13
N SER A 187 35.62 -5.46 11.15
CA SER A 187 35.77 -6.50 10.14
C SER A 187 35.19 -7.80 10.68
N VAL A 188 34.20 -8.37 9.99
CA VAL A 188 33.59 -9.66 10.31
C VAL A 188 33.95 -10.65 9.20
N VAL A 189 34.69 -11.69 9.55
CA VAL A 189 35.18 -12.71 8.62
C VAL A 189 34.45 -14.01 8.90
N PHE A 190 33.75 -14.55 7.90
CA PHE A 190 33.16 -15.88 7.93
C PHE A 190 34.04 -16.86 7.17
N ASP A 191 34.27 -18.04 7.74
CA ASP A 191 34.93 -19.18 7.11
C ASP A 191 33.89 -20.29 6.89
N ILE A 192 33.30 -20.32 5.71
CA ILE A 192 32.17 -21.17 5.34
C ILE A 192 32.70 -22.55 4.94
N ALA A 193 32.17 -23.60 5.58
CA ALA A 193 32.55 -24.98 5.29
C ALA A 193 32.27 -25.37 3.82
N GLU A 194 33.07 -26.28 3.27
CA GLU A 194 32.92 -26.76 1.90
C GLU A 194 31.54 -27.42 1.69
N GLY A 195 30.85 -27.03 0.61
CA GLY A 195 29.46 -27.46 0.35
C GLY A 195 28.38 -26.62 1.06
N TYR A 196 28.74 -25.49 1.69
CA TYR A 196 27.81 -24.55 2.31
C TYR A 196 27.97 -23.14 1.73
N TYR A 197 26.92 -22.33 1.84
CA TYR A 197 26.93 -20.94 1.40
C TYR A 197 26.06 -20.03 2.27
N LEU A 198 26.41 -18.74 2.32
CA LEU A 198 25.67 -17.69 3.02
C LEU A 198 25.00 -16.74 2.03
N TYR A 199 23.78 -16.28 2.31
CA TYR A 199 23.09 -15.32 1.46
C TYR A 199 23.58 -13.89 1.71
N ARG A 200 23.89 -13.17 0.63
CA ARG A 200 24.39 -11.78 0.69
C ARG A 200 23.40 -10.81 1.34
N ASP A 201 22.10 -11.00 1.12
CA ASP A 201 21.03 -10.10 1.59
C ASP A 201 20.50 -10.44 2.99
N LYS A 202 21.10 -11.41 3.70
CA LYS A 202 20.61 -11.93 4.99
C LYS A 202 21.52 -11.64 6.18
N PHE A 203 22.43 -10.68 6.07
CA PHE A 203 23.26 -10.24 7.20
C PHE A 203 22.60 -9.08 7.96
N THR A 204 22.48 -9.20 9.29
CA THR A 204 22.02 -8.13 10.19
C THR A 204 23.02 -7.89 11.32
N PHE A 205 23.19 -6.64 11.73
CA PHE A 205 24.11 -6.24 12.80
C PHE A 205 23.35 -5.35 13.78
N GLU A 206 23.18 -5.84 15.00
CA GLU A 206 22.44 -5.16 16.07
C GLU A 206 23.32 -5.04 17.32
N THR A 207 23.10 -4.01 18.14
CA THR A 207 23.73 -3.89 19.46
C THR A 207 22.75 -3.26 20.43
N ASP A 208 22.73 -3.76 21.66
CA ASP A 208 21.92 -3.21 22.75
C ASP A 208 22.65 -2.02 23.45
N SER A 209 23.87 -1.70 23.02
CA SER A 209 24.70 -0.65 23.62
C SER A 209 24.39 0.75 23.08
N ARG A 210 24.33 1.75 23.98
CA ARG A 210 24.24 3.17 23.60
C ARG A 210 25.57 3.78 23.16
N LEU A 211 26.67 3.02 23.26
CA LEU A 211 28.02 3.48 22.95
C LEU A 211 28.34 3.43 21.46
N VAL A 212 27.66 2.56 20.69
CA VAL A 212 27.96 2.30 19.29
C VAL A 212 26.67 2.21 18.49
N GLN A 213 26.64 2.78 17.29
CA GLN A 213 25.62 2.49 16.28
C GLN A 213 26.29 1.95 15.02
N PHE A 214 25.72 0.90 14.43
CA PHE A 214 26.23 0.35 13.18
C PHE A 214 25.70 1.13 11.98
N GLY A 215 26.57 1.41 11.01
CA GLY A 215 26.20 1.89 9.69
C GLY A 215 25.94 0.74 8.72
N SER A 216 25.67 1.08 7.46
CA SER A 216 25.42 0.10 6.40
C SER A 216 26.66 -0.79 6.16
N PRO A 217 26.55 -2.13 6.28
CA PRO A 217 27.67 -3.03 6.06
C PRO A 217 28.09 -3.02 4.58
N GLN A 218 29.38 -2.87 4.32
CA GLN A 218 29.95 -3.00 2.99
C GLN A 218 30.15 -4.49 2.68
N LEU A 219 29.23 -5.02 1.87
CA LEU A 219 29.21 -6.42 1.44
C LEU A 219 29.91 -6.56 0.07
N PRO A 220 30.96 -7.39 -0.07
CA PRO A 220 31.64 -7.62 -1.35
C PRO A 220 30.70 -8.26 -2.40
N PRO A 221 31.00 -8.20 -3.71
CA PRO A 221 30.16 -8.87 -4.71
C PRO A 221 30.08 -10.38 -4.44
N GLY A 222 28.86 -10.94 -4.47
CA GLY A 222 28.62 -12.38 -4.29
C GLY A 222 28.59 -13.14 -5.60
N VAL A 223 28.47 -14.46 -5.53
CA VAL A 223 28.28 -15.34 -6.69
C VAL A 223 26.79 -15.52 -6.92
N ALA A 224 26.30 -15.21 -8.13
CA ALA A 224 24.90 -15.43 -8.47
C ALA A 224 24.56 -16.93 -8.46
N LYS A 225 23.55 -17.32 -7.69
CA LYS A 225 23.01 -18.68 -7.59
C LYS A 225 21.51 -18.63 -7.79
N THR A 226 20.98 -19.59 -8.55
CA THR A 226 19.53 -19.83 -8.59
C THR A 226 19.21 -20.86 -7.53
N ASP A 227 18.61 -20.38 -6.44
CA ASP A 227 18.19 -21.16 -5.29
C ASP A 227 16.74 -21.66 -5.48
N GLU A 228 16.47 -22.90 -5.10
CA GLU A 228 15.14 -23.51 -5.28
C GLU A 228 14.04 -22.88 -4.39
N PHE A 229 14.43 -22.24 -3.28
CA PHE A 229 13.51 -21.61 -2.33
C PHE A 229 13.35 -20.11 -2.57
N PHE A 230 14.43 -19.43 -2.94
CA PHE A 230 14.47 -17.96 -3.04
C PHE A 230 14.66 -17.42 -4.47
N GLY A 231 14.85 -18.28 -5.48
CA GLY A 231 15.07 -17.87 -6.86
C GLY A 231 16.48 -17.32 -7.09
N GLN A 232 16.64 -16.32 -7.95
CA GLN A 232 17.96 -15.73 -8.21
C GLN A 232 18.45 -14.92 -7.01
N THR A 233 19.53 -15.39 -6.39
CA THR A 233 20.15 -14.78 -5.20
C THR A 233 21.66 -14.68 -5.39
N GLU A 234 22.33 -13.84 -4.60
CA GLU A 234 23.80 -13.80 -4.53
C GLU A 234 24.27 -14.43 -3.23
N VAL A 235 25.25 -15.32 -3.33
CA VAL A 235 25.74 -16.12 -2.20
C VAL A 235 27.26 -16.05 -2.07
N TYR A 236 27.75 -16.32 -0.87
CA TYR A 236 29.18 -16.43 -0.57
C TYR A 236 29.57 -17.88 -0.28
N TYR A 237 30.73 -18.28 -0.78
CA TYR A 237 31.37 -19.58 -0.51
C TYR A 237 32.75 -19.36 0.09
N ASN A 238 33.25 -20.37 0.81
CA ASN A 238 34.59 -20.45 1.40
C ASN A 238 34.87 -19.36 2.44
N GLN A 239 35.14 -18.12 2.02
CA GLN A 239 35.45 -17.04 2.96
C GLN A 239 34.84 -15.73 2.48
N VAL A 240 34.23 -15.00 3.42
CA VAL A 240 33.73 -13.66 3.16
C VAL A 240 34.11 -12.70 4.28
N THR A 241 34.66 -11.55 3.90
CA THR A 241 35.01 -10.46 4.80
C THR A 241 34.01 -9.32 4.62
N LEU A 242 33.33 -8.96 5.70
CA LEU A 242 32.33 -7.90 5.77
C LEU A 242 32.92 -6.72 6.55
N GLN A 243 32.88 -5.53 5.97
CA GLN A 243 33.29 -4.31 6.67
C GLN A 243 32.06 -3.56 7.17
N VAL A 244 31.92 -3.47 8.49
CA VAL A 244 30.79 -2.82 9.15
C VAL A 244 31.30 -1.51 9.74
N PRO A 245 30.95 -0.35 9.13
CA PRO A 245 31.26 0.93 9.74
C PRO A 245 30.44 1.10 11.03
N LEU A 246 31.03 1.75 12.02
CA LEU A 246 30.38 2.04 13.30
C LEU A 246 30.65 3.46 13.76
N SER A 247 29.64 4.10 14.32
CA SER A 247 29.75 5.39 14.99
C SER A 247 29.84 5.18 16.50
N ARG A 248 30.62 6.01 17.18
CA ARG A 248 30.84 5.92 18.63
C ARG A 248 30.28 7.15 19.32
N ALA A 249 29.60 6.97 20.45
CA ALA A 249 29.08 8.07 21.26
C ALA A 249 30.16 8.79 22.07
N SER A 250 31.31 8.15 22.30
CA SER A 250 32.45 8.70 23.04
C SER A 250 33.77 8.15 22.49
N PRO A 251 34.87 8.94 22.48
CA PRO A 251 36.20 8.47 22.14
C PRO A 251 36.83 7.55 23.20
N ALA A 252 36.23 7.45 24.39
CA ALA A 252 36.64 6.48 25.40
C ALA A 252 36.43 5.03 24.92
N GLY A 253 37.40 4.16 25.20
CA GLY A 253 37.25 2.72 24.98
C GLY A 253 36.16 2.10 25.86
N GLY A 254 35.68 0.93 25.49
CA GLY A 254 34.64 0.20 26.20
C GLY A 254 34.26 -1.10 25.50
N ASP A 255 33.48 -1.94 26.19
CA ASP A 255 33.03 -3.22 25.65
C ASP A 255 31.56 -3.09 25.23
N PHE A 256 31.19 -3.70 24.10
CA PHE A 256 29.79 -3.80 23.68
C PHE A 256 29.49 -5.19 23.11
N GLU A 257 28.22 -5.57 23.15
CA GLU A 257 27.74 -6.83 22.61
C GLU A 257 27.23 -6.62 21.18
N LEU A 258 27.76 -7.39 20.24
CA LEU A 258 27.33 -7.48 18.85
C LEU A 258 26.40 -8.68 18.69
N ARG A 259 25.16 -8.43 18.26
CA ARG A 259 24.21 -9.44 17.78
C ARG A 259 24.27 -9.52 16.26
N LEU A 260 24.87 -10.59 15.75
CA LEU A 260 25.08 -10.85 14.33
C LEU A 260 24.01 -11.84 13.82
N GLY A 261 23.14 -11.38 12.92
CA GLY A 261 22.20 -12.24 12.19
C GLY A 261 22.75 -12.66 10.84
N PHE A 262 22.63 -13.94 10.50
CA PHE A 262 23.00 -14.48 9.19
C PHE A 262 22.17 -15.72 8.83
N GLN A 263 22.11 -16.04 7.54
CA GLN A 263 21.45 -17.24 7.06
C GLN A 263 22.27 -17.89 5.94
N GLY A 264 22.37 -19.22 6.00
CA GLY A 264 23.04 -20.02 4.99
C GLY A 264 22.37 -21.35 4.76
N CYS A 265 22.79 -22.04 3.70
CA CYS A 265 22.30 -23.35 3.32
C CYS A 265 23.44 -24.26 2.89
N ALA A 266 23.21 -25.56 2.98
CA ALA A 266 24.02 -26.57 2.32
C ALA A 266 23.65 -26.64 0.82
N GLU A 267 24.60 -26.98 -0.03
CA GLU A 267 24.34 -27.22 -1.46
C GLU A 267 23.42 -28.43 -1.69
N ASP A 268 23.44 -29.40 -0.78
CA ASP A 268 22.62 -30.61 -0.83
C ASP A 268 21.17 -30.40 -0.33
N GLY A 269 20.65 -29.17 -0.42
CA GLY A 269 19.22 -28.87 -0.34
C GLY A 269 18.64 -28.55 1.04
N ILE A 270 19.47 -28.42 2.08
CA ILE A 270 19.02 -28.02 3.43
C ILE A 270 19.41 -26.58 3.72
N CYS A 271 18.40 -25.73 3.96
CA CYS A 271 18.60 -24.38 4.45
C CYS A 271 18.47 -24.28 5.96
N TYR A 272 19.46 -23.66 6.58
CA TYR A 272 19.40 -23.35 8.00
C TYR A 272 18.44 -22.16 8.22
N PRO A 273 17.69 -22.12 9.32
CA PRO A 273 16.88 -20.96 9.68
C PRO A 273 17.78 -19.73 9.87
N PRO A 274 17.22 -18.50 9.85
CA PRO A 274 17.97 -17.31 10.26
C PRO A 274 18.53 -17.50 11.66
N MET A 275 19.84 -17.31 11.80
CA MET A 275 20.57 -17.50 13.05
C MET A 275 21.07 -16.17 13.56
N THR A 276 20.99 -15.97 14.87
CA THR A 276 21.61 -14.84 15.57
C THR A 276 22.73 -15.34 16.46
N ARG A 277 23.84 -14.59 16.52
CA ARG A 277 24.99 -14.88 17.37
C ARG A 277 25.45 -13.62 18.09
N ASP A 278 25.53 -13.71 19.41
CA ASP A 278 26.00 -12.62 20.25
C ASP A 278 27.51 -12.80 20.52
N THR A 279 28.31 -11.74 20.37
CA THR A 279 29.74 -11.73 20.70
C THR A 279 30.15 -10.39 21.32
N ALA A 280 31.05 -10.43 22.29
CA ALA A 280 31.56 -9.21 22.94
C ALA A 280 32.74 -8.64 22.14
N ILE A 281 32.66 -7.35 21.80
CA ILE A 281 33.70 -6.62 21.06
C ILE A 281 34.31 -5.54 21.96
N ILE A 282 35.63 -5.46 21.98
CA ILE A 282 36.40 -4.49 22.76
C ILE A 282 36.74 -3.28 21.87
N LEU A 283 36.23 -2.10 22.19
CA LEU A 283 36.58 -0.83 21.56
C LEU A 283 37.86 -0.27 22.21
N GLN A 284 38.90 -0.11 21.40
CA GLN A 284 40.10 0.63 21.80
C GLN A 284 39.81 2.14 21.80
N ALA A 285 40.46 2.93 22.65
CA ALA A 285 40.27 4.39 22.66
C ALA A 285 40.65 5.01 21.30
N ALA A 286 39.77 5.84 20.74
CA ALA A 286 39.92 6.37 19.37
C ALA A 286 41.02 7.43 19.28
N SER A 287 41.79 7.40 18.19
CA SER A 287 42.72 8.46 17.81
C SER A 287 41.92 9.62 17.21
N THR A 288 42.31 10.86 17.50
CA THR A 288 41.61 12.10 17.15
C THR A 288 41.54 12.36 15.63
N GLU A 289 40.69 11.63 14.91
CA GLU A 289 40.38 11.90 13.51
C GLU A 289 38.86 11.87 13.28
N ALA A 290 38.39 12.88 12.54
CA ALA A 290 36.99 13.27 12.47
C ALA A 290 36.10 12.18 11.85
N PRO A 291 34.88 11.97 12.39
CA PRO A 291 34.00 10.92 11.88
C PRO A 291 33.42 11.32 10.51
N PRO A 292 33.34 10.39 9.54
CA PRO A 292 32.55 10.59 8.33
C PRO A 292 31.05 10.55 8.66
N ASP A 293 30.30 11.36 7.93
CA ASP A 293 28.85 11.56 8.07
C ASP A 293 28.10 10.27 7.62
N PHE A 294 27.33 9.64 8.51
CA PHE A 294 26.56 8.42 8.21
C PHE A 294 25.06 8.71 8.27
N GLN A 295 24.38 8.50 7.15
CA GLN A 295 22.92 8.64 7.00
C GLN A 295 22.22 7.31 7.34
N VAL A 296 21.18 7.39 8.18
CA VAL A 296 20.26 6.30 8.52
C VAL A 296 19.04 6.44 7.60
N ASP A 297 18.72 5.41 6.82
CA ASP A 297 17.58 5.42 5.89
C ASP A 297 16.27 5.07 6.63
N GLU A 298 15.41 6.06 6.84
CA GLU A 298 14.05 5.92 7.39
C GLU A 298 13.06 5.36 6.34
N PRO A 299 11.85 4.88 6.71
CA PRO A 299 10.83 4.51 5.73
C PRO A 299 10.36 5.74 4.94
N VAL A 300 10.99 5.95 3.78
CA VAL A 300 10.77 7.09 2.89
C VAL A 300 9.44 6.97 2.13
N ALA A 301 8.59 8.00 2.18
CA ALA A 301 7.34 8.07 1.42
C ALA A 301 7.60 7.94 -0.10
N GLU A 302 6.65 7.43 -0.89
CA GLU A 302 6.83 7.28 -2.34
C GLU A 302 7.17 8.63 -3.04
N GLN A 303 6.65 9.73 -2.48
CA GLN A 303 6.95 11.09 -2.93
C GLN A 303 8.43 11.44 -2.74
N ASP A 304 9.01 11.06 -1.60
CA ASP A 304 10.40 11.30 -1.28
C ASP A 304 11.33 10.35 -2.04
N ARG A 305 10.88 9.14 -2.40
CA ARG A 305 11.61 8.25 -3.34
C ARG A 305 11.69 8.84 -4.75
N LEU A 306 10.60 9.45 -5.24
CA LEU A 306 10.60 10.21 -6.50
C LEU A 306 11.48 11.46 -6.38
N ALA A 307 11.54 12.09 -5.21
CA ALA A 307 12.44 13.21 -4.93
C ALA A 307 13.90 12.80 -5.01
N GLU A 308 14.23 11.66 -4.43
CA GLU A 308 15.56 11.08 -4.44
C GLU A 308 15.98 10.66 -5.85
N LEU A 309 15.05 10.11 -6.63
CA LEU A 309 15.29 9.77 -8.03
C LEU A 309 15.56 11.02 -8.90
N ILE A 310 14.95 12.17 -8.60
CA ILE A 310 15.24 13.44 -9.29
C ILE A 310 16.56 14.07 -8.81
N ARG A 311 16.86 13.99 -7.51
CA ARG A 311 18.08 14.53 -6.91
C ARG A 311 19.33 13.75 -7.33
N ASN A 312 19.28 12.43 -7.15
CA ASN A 312 20.44 11.54 -7.23
C ASN A 312 20.40 10.59 -8.43
N GLY A 313 19.25 10.44 -9.09
CA GLY A 313 19.13 9.63 -10.31
C GLY A 313 19.77 10.28 -11.53
N SER A 314 20.20 9.45 -12.49
CA SER A 314 20.71 9.93 -13.78
C SER A 314 19.60 10.63 -14.58
N LEU A 315 19.96 11.69 -15.32
CA LEU A 315 19.01 12.46 -16.14
C LEU A 315 18.21 11.58 -17.11
N GLY A 316 18.80 10.51 -17.63
CA GLY A 316 18.11 9.55 -18.50
C GLY A 316 17.05 8.73 -17.76
N LEU A 317 17.33 8.31 -16.53
CA LEU A 317 16.40 7.53 -15.71
C LEU A 317 15.24 8.39 -15.18
N VAL A 318 15.52 9.66 -14.85
CA VAL A 318 14.48 10.68 -14.58
C VAL A 318 13.61 10.90 -15.81
N ALA A 319 14.21 11.08 -16.99
CA ALA A 319 13.46 11.30 -18.22
C ALA A 319 12.55 10.12 -18.58
N ILE A 320 13.06 8.88 -18.48
CA ILE A 320 12.30 7.66 -18.80
C ILE A 320 11.15 7.43 -17.80
N SER A 321 11.40 7.57 -16.51
CA SER A 321 10.38 7.36 -15.47
C SER A 321 9.24 8.38 -15.60
N PHE A 322 9.57 9.68 -15.71
CA PHE A 322 8.57 10.73 -15.89
C PHE A 322 7.85 10.64 -17.24
N PHE A 323 8.52 10.22 -18.31
CA PHE A 323 7.87 9.93 -19.58
C PHE A 323 6.88 8.77 -19.45
N GLY A 324 7.23 7.70 -18.73
CA GLY A 324 6.34 6.57 -18.44
C GLY A 324 5.11 6.97 -17.62
N LEU A 325 5.31 7.80 -16.58
CA LEU A 325 4.21 8.39 -15.81
C LEU A 325 3.31 9.28 -16.69
N GLY A 326 3.90 10.10 -17.56
CA GLY A 326 3.17 10.90 -18.54
C GLY A 326 2.34 10.04 -19.51
N LEU A 327 2.88 8.91 -19.97
CA LEU A 327 2.18 7.97 -20.84
C LEU A 327 0.99 7.31 -20.13
N LEU A 328 1.14 6.94 -18.85
CA LEU A 328 0.04 6.45 -18.02
C LEU A 328 -1.05 7.52 -17.85
N LEU A 329 -0.66 8.77 -17.63
CA LEU A 329 -1.59 9.90 -17.52
C LEU A 329 -2.32 10.20 -18.83
N ALA A 330 -1.77 9.84 -19.99
CA ALA A 330 -2.46 10.01 -21.27
C ALA A 330 -3.75 9.19 -21.39
N PHE A 331 -3.87 8.10 -20.60
CA PHE A 331 -5.08 7.29 -20.54
C PHE A 331 -6.14 7.86 -19.58
N THR A 332 -5.89 9.03 -18.99
CA THR A 332 -6.88 9.69 -18.14
C THR A 332 -8.03 10.28 -18.95
N PRO A 333 -9.23 10.33 -18.36
CA PRO A 333 -10.45 10.82 -19.01
C PRO A 333 -10.39 12.27 -19.48
N CYS A 334 -9.42 13.07 -19.03
CA CYS A 334 -9.30 14.48 -19.40
C CYS A 334 -8.46 14.72 -20.67
N VAL A 335 -7.63 13.75 -21.07
CA VAL A 335 -6.78 13.84 -22.27
C VAL A 335 -7.50 13.29 -23.49
N PHE A 336 -8.38 12.30 -23.28
CA PHE A 336 -9.14 11.66 -24.35
C PHE A 336 -10.02 12.62 -25.18
N PRO A 337 -10.69 13.64 -24.59
CA PRO A 337 -11.45 14.65 -25.34
C PRO A 337 -10.61 15.50 -26.30
N MET A 338 -9.29 15.52 -26.15
CA MET A 338 -8.39 16.23 -27.08
C MET A 338 -8.22 15.51 -28.41
N VAL A 339 -8.37 14.18 -28.44
CA VAL A 339 -8.23 13.39 -29.68
C VAL A 339 -9.25 13.83 -30.74
N PRO A 340 -10.56 13.99 -30.42
CA PRO A 340 -11.53 14.57 -31.35
C PRO A 340 -11.22 16.01 -31.78
N ILE A 341 -10.67 16.85 -30.90
CA ILE A 341 -10.33 18.25 -31.21
C ILE A 341 -9.20 18.28 -32.23
N LEU A 342 -8.12 17.54 -31.98
CA LEU A 342 -6.97 17.43 -32.88
C LEU A 342 -7.39 16.77 -34.20
N SER A 343 -8.20 15.72 -34.15
CA SER A 343 -8.75 15.07 -35.34
C SER A 343 -9.64 16.03 -36.15
N GLY A 344 -10.45 16.87 -35.51
CA GLY A 344 -11.25 17.90 -36.18
C GLY A 344 -10.39 18.98 -36.84
N ILE A 345 -9.30 19.40 -36.20
CA ILE A 345 -8.33 20.37 -36.76
C ILE A 345 -7.58 19.77 -37.95
N ILE A 346 -7.21 18.48 -37.89
CA ILE A 346 -6.48 17.79 -38.97
C ILE A 346 -7.42 17.49 -40.15
N VAL A 347 -8.63 16.98 -39.89
CA VAL A 347 -9.62 16.63 -40.94
C VAL A 347 -10.26 17.88 -41.56
N GLY A 348 -10.37 18.97 -40.80
CA GLY A 348 -10.87 20.26 -41.28
C GLY A 348 -9.97 20.95 -42.32
N GLN A 349 -8.76 20.42 -42.58
CA GLN A 349 -7.82 20.95 -43.59
C GLN A 349 -8.03 20.40 -45.01
N GLY A 350 -9.05 19.55 -45.21
CA GLY A 350 -9.43 19.01 -46.52
C GLY A 350 -8.81 17.65 -46.84
N PRO A 351 -9.13 17.09 -48.02
CA PRO A 351 -8.80 15.71 -48.39
C PRO A 351 -7.31 15.45 -48.72
N ASP A 352 -6.51 16.49 -48.97
CA ASP A 352 -5.09 16.38 -49.40
C ASP A 352 -4.09 16.69 -48.27
N ILE A 353 -4.31 16.16 -47.06
CA ILE A 353 -3.34 16.30 -45.98
C ILE A 353 -2.18 15.30 -46.14
N THR A 354 -0.95 15.81 -46.17
CA THR A 354 0.24 14.96 -46.12
C THR A 354 0.52 14.53 -44.67
N THR A 355 0.94 13.28 -44.46
CA THR A 355 1.33 12.72 -43.15
C THR A 355 2.32 13.61 -42.40
N ARG A 356 3.26 14.22 -43.12
CA ARG A 356 4.24 15.19 -42.58
C ARG A 356 3.57 16.42 -41.98
N ARG A 357 2.53 16.96 -42.61
CA ARG A 357 1.82 18.14 -42.12
C ARG A 357 0.95 17.84 -40.91
N ALA A 358 0.29 16.67 -40.89
CA ALA A 358 -0.46 16.22 -39.72
C ALA A 358 0.46 16.00 -38.50
N PHE A 359 1.66 15.44 -38.72
CA PHE A 359 2.67 15.28 -37.68
C PHE A 359 3.22 16.62 -37.17
N THR A 360 3.55 17.57 -38.05
CA THR A 360 4.08 18.88 -37.61
C THR A 360 3.08 19.68 -36.81
N LEU A 361 1.79 19.65 -37.17
CA LEU A 361 0.74 20.29 -36.40
C LEU A 361 0.60 19.66 -35.01
N SER A 362 0.61 18.32 -34.95
CA SER A 362 0.54 17.59 -33.67
C SER A 362 1.78 17.85 -32.80
N ALA A 363 2.97 17.95 -33.40
CA ALA A 363 4.21 18.27 -32.70
C ALA A 363 4.20 19.69 -32.12
N VAL A 364 3.72 20.69 -32.88
CA VAL A 364 3.59 22.07 -32.38
C VAL A 364 2.57 22.16 -31.25
N TYR A 365 1.45 21.42 -31.36
CA TYR A 365 0.44 21.35 -30.30
C TYR A 365 1.04 20.80 -28.99
N VAL A 366 1.74 19.66 -29.05
CA VAL A 366 2.35 19.01 -27.88
C VAL A 366 3.48 19.85 -27.30
N LEU A 367 4.33 20.46 -28.13
CA LEU A 367 5.40 21.35 -27.66
C LEU A 367 4.86 22.59 -26.94
N ALA A 368 3.81 23.21 -27.46
CA ALA A 368 3.18 24.36 -26.81
C ALA A 368 2.59 23.99 -25.44
N MET A 369 1.95 22.83 -25.34
CA MET A 369 1.46 22.30 -24.07
C MET A 369 2.61 22.02 -23.09
N ALA A 370 3.67 21.35 -23.54
CA ALA A 370 4.81 20.99 -22.70
C ALA A 370 5.54 22.21 -22.14
N ILE A 371 5.76 23.23 -22.97
CA ILE A 371 6.36 24.49 -22.54
C ILE A 371 5.48 25.18 -21.49
N THR A 372 4.16 25.19 -21.70
CA THR A 372 3.20 25.84 -20.78
C THR A 372 3.20 25.16 -19.41
N TYR A 373 3.13 23.82 -19.35
CA TYR A 373 3.16 23.09 -18.08
C TYR A 373 4.50 23.18 -17.37
N THR A 374 5.60 23.15 -18.12
CA THR A 374 6.94 23.32 -17.54
C THR A 374 7.09 24.72 -16.96
N ALA A 375 6.67 25.75 -17.69
CA ALA A 375 6.73 27.14 -17.22
C ALA A 375 5.84 27.36 -15.97
N ALA A 376 4.61 26.85 -15.99
CA ALA A 376 3.70 26.94 -14.84
C ALA A 376 4.25 26.19 -13.63
N GLY A 377 4.84 25.01 -13.84
CA GLY A 377 5.43 24.20 -12.76
C GLY A 377 6.70 24.81 -12.17
N VAL A 378 7.60 25.34 -12.99
CA VAL A 378 8.80 26.06 -12.50
C VAL A 378 8.39 27.33 -11.75
N ALA A 379 7.42 28.10 -12.27
CA ALA A 379 6.90 29.27 -11.58
C ALA A 379 6.27 28.90 -10.22
N ALA A 380 5.48 27.81 -10.19
CA ALA A 380 4.90 27.26 -8.97
C ALA A 380 5.96 26.85 -7.94
N ALA A 381 7.02 26.16 -8.37
CA ALA A 381 8.12 25.74 -7.50
C ALA A 381 8.89 26.93 -6.92
N LEU A 382 9.15 27.98 -7.71
CA LEU A 382 9.83 29.20 -7.26
C LEU A 382 8.99 30.02 -6.28
N LEU A 383 7.66 29.94 -6.36
CA LEU A 383 6.77 30.67 -5.47
C LEU A 383 6.76 30.07 -4.06
N GLY A 384 7.12 28.80 -3.85
CA GLY A 384 7.32 28.15 -2.55
C GLY A 384 6.11 28.15 -1.59
N GLN A 385 5.01 28.77 -1.99
CA GLN A 385 3.76 28.84 -1.24
C GLN A 385 3.05 27.48 -1.29
N ASN A 386 2.23 27.19 -0.27
CA ASN A 386 1.29 26.06 -0.24
C ASN A 386 0.25 26.17 -1.38
N LEU A 387 0.67 26.00 -2.64
CA LEU A 387 -0.20 26.03 -3.82
C LEU A 387 -1.29 24.96 -3.70
N GLN A 388 -0.99 23.85 -3.01
CA GLN A 388 -1.96 22.84 -2.64
C GLN A 388 -3.13 23.39 -1.81
N ALA A 389 -2.87 24.32 -0.88
CA ALA A 389 -3.93 24.96 -0.09
C ALA A 389 -4.82 25.85 -0.96
N ILE A 390 -4.26 26.53 -1.98
CA ILE A 390 -5.05 27.34 -2.93
C ILE A 390 -5.93 26.43 -3.81
N PHE A 391 -5.39 25.31 -4.30
CA PHE A 391 -6.18 24.34 -5.09
C PHE A 391 -7.27 23.62 -4.28
N GLN A 392 -7.14 23.59 -2.95
CA GLN A 392 -8.13 23.04 -2.04
C GLN A 392 -9.16 24.07 -1.56
N GLN A 393 -9.02 25.36 -1.93
CA GLN A 393 -10.00 26.36 -1.54
C GLN A 393 -11.38 26.07 -2.16
N PRO A 394 -12.46 26.24 -1.37
CA PRO A 394 -13.84 26.09 -1.82
C PRO A 394 -14.18 26.72 -3.17
N ALA A 395 -13.80 27.98 -3.36
CA ALA A 395 -14.14 28.73 -4.56
C ALA A 395 -13.49 28.11 -5.81
N VAL A 396 -12.24 27.64 -5.69
CA VAL A 396 -11.48 27.03 -6.79
C VAL A 396 -12.09 25.69 -7.17
N ILE A 397 -12.44 24.86 -6.18
CA ILE A 397 -13.12 23.57 -6.40
C ILE A 397 -14.46 23.79 -7.12
N ILE A 398 -15.28 24.75 -6.68
CA ILE A 398 -16.59 25.06 -7.29
C ILE A 398 -16.42 25.48 -8.75
N VAL A 399 -15.50 26.40 -9.05
CA VAL A 399 -15.27 26.88 -10.42
C VAL A 399 -14.86 25.74 -11.35
N PHE A 400 -13.91 24.90 -10.93
CA PHE A 400 -13.47 23.78 -11.76
C PHE A 400 -14.54 22.70 -11.92
N SER A 401 -15.29 22.38 -10.87
CA SER A 401 -16.42 21.45 -10.97
C SER A 401 -17.50 21.96 -11.94
N LEU A 402 -17.79 23.27 -11.93
CA LEU A 402 -18.70 23.87 -12.92
C LEU A 402 -18.18 23.77 -14.36
N ILE A 403 -16.87 23.92 -14.56
CA ILE A 403 -16.23 23.73 -15.87
C ILE A 403 -16.37 22.27 -16.34
N PHE A 404 -16.12 21.29 -15.47
CA PHE A 404 -16.31 19.86 -15.79
C PHE A 404 -17.77 19.54 -16.13
N VAL A 405 -18.72 20.08 -15.37
CA VAL A 405 -20.15 19.92 -15.64
C VAL A 405 -20.51 20.51 -17.00
N ALA A 406 -20.04 21.72 -17.31
CA ALA A 406 -20.26 22.37 -18.60
C ALA A 406 -19.68 21.55 -19.77
N LEU A 407 -18.46 21.02 -19.61
CA LEU A 407 -17.82 20.18 -20.62
C LEU A 407 -18.52 18.83 -20.81
N ALA A 408 -19.03 18.23 -19.72
CA ALA A 408 -19.82 17.01 -19.79
C ALA A 408 -21.14 17.24 -20.55
N PHE A 409 -21.83 18.34 -20.30
CA PHE A 409 -23.03 18.72 -21.07
C PHE A 409 -22.73 18.96 -22.56
N ALA A 410 -21.56 19.51 -22.89
CA ALA A 410 -21.11 19.62 -24.27
C ALA A 410 -20.88 18.23 -24.93
N MET A 411 -20.35 17.26 -24.18
CA MET A 411 -20.17 15.88 -24.67
C MET A 411 -21.48 15.12 -24.84
N PHE A 412 -22.49 15.38 -24.02
CA PHE A 412 -23.86 14.85 -24.21
C PHE A 412 -24.59 15.48 -25.40
N GLY A 413 -24.04 16.53 -26.00
CA GLY A 413 -24.67 17.24 -27.12
C GLY A 413 -25.86 18.10 -26.69
N ALA A 414 -25.99 18.43 -25.40
CA ALA A 414 -27.04 19.34 -24.91
C ALA A 414 -26.87 20.76 -25.48
N TYR A 415 -25.61 21.16 -25.71
CA TYR A 415 -25.23 22.36 -26.44
C TYR A 415 -24.10 22.01 -27.40
N GLU A 416 -24.38 21.92 -28.69
CA GLU A 416 -23.35 22.25 -29.68
C GLU A 416 -23.22 23.77 -29.63
N PHE A 417 -22.06 24.30 -29.25
CA PHE A 417 -21.74 25.71 -29.49
C PHE A 417 -21.65 25.93 -31.02
N GLN A 418 -22.78 25.83 -31.72
CA GLN A 418 -22.94 26.35 -33.06
C GLN A 418 -22.90 27.86 -32.89
N MET A 419 -21.73 28.46 -33.16
CA MET A 419 -21.59 29.92 -33.18
C MET A 419 -22.78 30.51 -33.93
N PRO A 420 -23.43 31.58 -33.44
CA PRO A 420 -24.56 32.15 -34.15
C PRO A 420 -24.12 32.54 -35.57
N ALA A 421 -24.99 32.34 -36.57
CA ALA A 421 -24.61 32.38 -37.98
C ALA A 421 -23.89 33.67 -38.42
N PHE A 422 -24.14 34.79 -37.73
CA PHE A 422 -23.42 36.05 -37.96
C PHE A 422 -21.94 35.99 -37.55
N MET A 423 -21.59 35.28 -36.48
CA MET A 423 -20.21 35.01 -36.07
C MET A 423 -19.59 33.94 -36.94
N GLN A 424 -20.32 32.88 -37.31
CA GLN A 424 -19.79 31.87 -38.24
C GLN A 424 -19.44 32.48 -39.60
N ASN A 425 -20.26 33.39 -40.14
CA ASN A 425 -19.96 34.04 -41.41
C ASN A 425 -18.76 34.99 -41.29
N LYS A 426 -18.65 35.75 -40.20
CA LYS A 426 -17.49 36.64 -39.96
C LYS A 426 -16.20 35.87 -39.67
N LEU A 427 -16.27 34.80 -38.89
CA LEU A 427 -15.15 33.91 -38.63
C LEU A 427 -14.80 33.07 -39.85
N ASN A 428 -15.76 32.65 -40.68
CA ASN A 428 -15.46 31.99 -41.95
C ASN A 428 -14.80 32.96 -42.91
N GLU A 429 -15.18 34.23 -42.95
CA GLU A 429 -14.53 35.23 -43.79
C GLU A 429 -13.08 35.52 -43.32
N ILE A 430 -12.87 35.57 -42.00
CA ILE A 430 -11.54 35.69 -41.37
C ILE A 430 -10.73 34.39 -41.51
N SER A 431 -11.36 33.22 -41.38
CA SER A 431 -10.76 31.88 -41.51
C SER A 431 -10.51 31.48 -42.96
N ASN A 432 -11.21 32.06 -43.93
CA ASN A 432 -10.92 31.90 -45.35
C ASN A 432 -9.76 32.82 -45.77
N ARG A 433 -9.52 33.92 -45.02
CA ARG A 433 -8.27 34.70 -45.10
C ARG A 433 -7.12 34.09 -44.30
N GLN A 434 -7.42 33.34 -43.25
CA GLN A 434 -6.46 32.73 -42.35
C GLN A 434 -6.56 31.21 -42.48
N SER A 435 -5.86 30.69 -43.48
CA SER A 435 -5.75 29.26 -43.80
C SER A 435 -5.82 28.38 -42.54
N GLY A 436 -6.94 27.64 -42.42
CA GLY A 436 -7.12 26.63 -41.37
C GLY A 436 -5.92 25.70 -41.36
N GLY A 437 -5.19 25.69 -40.22
CA GLY A 437 -3.93 24.95 -40.09
C GLY A 437 -2.65 25.78 -39.97
N SER A 438 -2.74 27.06 -39.61
CA SER A 438 -1.53 27.81 -39.21
C SER A 438 -0.93 27.23 -37.91
N LEU A 439 0.39 27.03 -37.88
CA LEU A 439 1.12 26.55 -36.71
C LEU A 439 0.85 27.41 -35.47
N TRP A 440 0.58 28.71 -35.68
CA TRP A 440 0.23 29.67 -34.64
C TRP A 440 -1.13 29.37 -33.97
N GLY A 441 -2.16 29.05 -34.75
CA GLY A 441 -3.48 28.70 -34.21
C GLY A 441 -3.44 27.41 -33.39
N VAL A 442 -2.65 26.43 -33.83
CA VAL A 442 -2.44 25.17 -33.11
C VAL A 442 -1.65 25.36 -31.82
N ALA A 443 -0.64 26.25 -31.82
CA ALA A 443 0.10 26.60 -30.60
C ALA A 443 -0.79 27.27 -29.54
N ILE A 444 -1.64 28.24 -29.93
CA ILE A 444 -2.59 28.89 -29.00
C ILE A 444 -3.56 27.87 -28.41
N MET A 445 -4.11 26.98 -29.25
CA MET A 445 -4.98 25.91 -28.78
C MET A 445 -4.27 24.97 -27.82
N GLY A 446 -2.97 24.70 -28.02
CA GLY A 446 -2.12 23.93 -27.10
C GLY A 446 -1.96 24.58 -25.72
N VAL A 447 -1.79 25.91 -25.66
CA VAL A 447 -1.70 26.68 -24.40
C VAL A 447 -3.03 26.65 -23.65
N LEU A 448 -4.15 26.91 -24.34
CA LEU A 448 -5.50 26.87 -23.75
C LEU A 448 -5.83 25.47 -23.24
N SER A 449 -5.42 24.45 -24.00
CA SER A 449 -5.54 23.04 -23.66
C SER A 449 -4.79 22.67 -22.37
N ALA A 450 -3.59 23.20 -22.17
CA ALA A 450 -2.84 23.01 -20.93
C ALA A 450 -3.59 23.57 -19.71
N LEU A 451 -4.20 24.75 -19.85
CA LEU A 451 -4.97 25.38 -18.77
C LEU A 451 -6.21 24.55 -18.39
N ILE A 452 -6.90 23.97 -19.37
CA ILE A 452 -8.12 23.16 -19.16
C ILE A 452 -7.79 21.80 -18.52
N VAL A 453 -6.67 21.18 -18.89
CA VAL A 453 -6.29 19.84 -18.40
C VAL A 453 -5.56 19.91 -17.04
N GLY A 454 -5.08 21.10 -16.65
CA GLY A 454 -4.40 21.34 -15.37
C GLY A 454 -5.09 20.73 -14.13
N PRO A 455 -6.42 20.85 -13.95
CA PRO A 455 -7.12 20.29 -12.79
C PRO A 455 -7.06 18.77 -12.70
N CYS A 456 -7.03 18.06 -13.83
CA CYS A 456 -6.96 16.60 -13.85
C CYS A 456 -5.55 16.07 -13.59
N VAL A 457 -4.53 16.91 -13.83
CA VAL A 457 -3.13 16.55 -13.64
C VAL A 457 -2.62 17.13 -12.30
N ALA A 458 -3.45 17.88 -11.58
CA ALA A 458 -3.05 18.63 -10.38
C ALA A 458 -2.40 17.77 -9.30
N ALA A 459 -2.87 16.54 -9.06
CA ALA A 459 -2.28 15.65 -8.04
C ALA A 459 -0.88 15.13 -8.43
N PRO A 460 -0.67 14.53 -9.63
CA PRO A 460 0.67 14.21 -10.12
C PRO A 460 1.59 15.43 -10.20
N LEU A 461 1.08 16.59 -10.63
CA LEU A 461 1.84 17.82 -10.76
C LEU A 461 2.22 18.36 -9.38
N ALA A 462 1.34 18.32 -8.38
CA ALA A 462 1.64 18.69 -7.01
C ALA A 462 2.72 17.80 -6.39
N ALA A 463 2.65 16.47 -6.60
CA ALA A 463 3.70 15.56 -6.16
C ALA A 463 5.05 15.91 -6.81
N ALA A 464 5.07 16.16 -8.12
CA ALA A 464 6.27 16.61 -8.83
C ALA A 464 6.78 17.97 -8.34
N LEU A 465 5.88 18.89 -7.95
CA LEU A 465 6.22 20.22 -7.43
C LEU A 465 6.79 20.18 -6.02
N ILE A 466 6.27 19.30 -5.15
CA ILE A 466 6.81 19.09 -3.80
C ILE A 466 8.24 18.56 -3.89
N VAL A 467 8.44 17.55 -4.74
CA VAL A 467 9.75 17.00 -5.09
C VAL A 467 10.69 18.07 -5.63
N LEU A 468 10.22 18.90 -6.57
CA LEU A 468 10.96 20.02 -7.14
C LEU A 468 11.39 21.04 -6.07
N GLY A 469 10.47 21.40 -5.18
CA GLY A 469 10.70 22.32 -4.08
C GLY A 469 11.74 21.81 -3.08
N GLN A 470 11.77 20.50 -2.81
CA GLN A 470 12.81 19.87 -2.02
C GLN A 470 14.15 19.77 -2.78
N SER A 471 14.13 19.46 -4.08
CA SER A 471 15.34 19.17 -4.88
C SER A 471 16.30 20.35 -5.05
N GLY A 472 15.83 21.59 -4.94
CA GLY A 472 16.67 22.79 -5.02
C GLY A 472 17.27 23.09 -6.41
N ASP A 473 17.05 22.22 -7.41
CA ASP A 473 17.51 22.38 -8.80
C ASP A 473 16.30 22.54 -9.75
N PRO A 474 15.92 23.79 -10.10
CA PRO A 474 14.79 24.07 -10.98
C PRO A 474 14.93 23.48 -12.39
N LEU A 475 16.15 23.27 -12.87
CA LEU A 475 16.40 22.80 -14.23
C LEU A 475 16.06 21.32 -14.37
N ARG A 476 16.43 20.49 -13.38
CA ARG A 476 16.17 19.04 -13.41
C ARG A 476 14.70 18.71 -13.30
N GLY A 477 13.98 19.30 -12.35
CA GLY A 477 12.55 19.03 -12.26
C GLY A 477 11.74 19.75 -13.34
N GLY A 478 12.24 20.87 -13.89
CA GLY A 478 11.70 21.45 -15.13
C GLY A 478 11.81 20.48 -16.32
N LEU A 479 12.96 19.83 -16.48
CA LEU A 479 13.14 18.78 -17.48
C LEU A 479 12.21 17.57 -17.22
N ALA A 480 12.03 17.16 -15.97
CA ALA A 480 11.11 16.08 -15.60
C ALA A 480 9.64 16.41 -15.94
N LEU A 481 9.19 17.64 -15.67
CA LEU A 481 7.86 18.11 -16.07
C LEU A 481 7.70 18.17 -17.59
N PHE A 482 8.75 18.58 -18.29
CA PHE A 482 8.76 18.63 -19.75
C PHE A 482 8.66 17.23 -20.36
N THR A 483 9.45 16.25 -19.89
CA THR A 483 9.40 14.87 -20.38
C THR A 483 8.09 14.17 -20.03
N MET A 484 7.51 14.46 -18.86
CA MET A 484 6.17 13.99 -18.50
C MET A 484 5.10 14.52 -19.45
N SER A 485 5.13 15.83 -19.77
CA SER A 485 4.17 16.41 -20.72
C SER A 485 4.36 15.87 -22.14
N LEU A 486 5.59 15.56 -22.55
CA LEU A 486 5.85 14.85 -23.81
C LEU A 486 5.30 13.43 -23.80
N GLY A 487 5.41 12.70 -22.69
CA GLY A 487 4.82 11.37 -22.49
C GLY A 487 3.31 11.39 -22.67
N MET A 488 2.64 12.39 -22.09
CA MET A 488 1.18 12.56 -22.26
C MET A 488 0.79 12.90 -23.71
N GLY A 489 1.62 13.66 -24.42
CA GLY A 489 1.43 14.00 -25.83
C GLY A 489 1.80 12.89 -26.81
N ALA A 490 2.55 11.87 -26.39
CA ALA A 490 3.04 10.83 -27.28
C ALA A 490 1.92 10.05 -28.00
N PRO A 491 0.81 9.64 -27.34
CA PRO A 491 -0.33 9.04 -28.04
C PRO A 491 -0.93 9.98 -29.10
N LEU A 492 -1.03 11.28 -28.82
CA LEU A 492 -1.53 12.27 -29.77
C LEU A 492 -0.61 12.41 -31.00
N LEU A 493 0.71 12.34 -30.82
CA LEU A 493 1.67 12.34 -31.93
C LEU A 493 1.53 11.09 -32.79
N VAL A 494 1.33 9.93 -32.17
CA VAL A 494 1.10 8.66 -32.88
C VAL A 494 -0.22 8.73 -33.68
N PHE A 495 -1.29 9.25 -33.08
CA PHE A 495 -2.56 9.46 -33.77
C PHE A 495 -2.44 10.47 -34.92
N GLY A 496 -1.72 11.57 -34.73
CA GLY A 496 -1.44 12.57 -35.76
C GLY A 496 -0.59 12.02 -36.91
N ALA A 497 0.42 11.20 -36.61
CA ALA A 497 1.28 10.53 -37.61
C ALA A 497 0.48 9.53 -38.47
N SER A 498 -0.54 8.90 -37.88
CA SER A 498 -1.40 7.94 -38.59
C SER A 498 -2.35 8.55 -39.63
N ALA A 499 -2.35 9.89 -39.77
CA ALA A 499 -3.08 10.66 -40.80
C ALA A 499 -4.54 10.21 -41.04
N GLY A 500 -5.23 9.77 -39.97
CA GLY A 500 -6.62 9.31 -40.04
C GLY A 500 -6.83 7.90 -40.61
N HIS A 501 -5.79 7.17 -41.03
CA HIS A 501 -5.94 5.79 -41.54
C HIS A 501 -6.33 4.80 -40.41
N LEU A 502 -5.96 5.10 -39.16
CA LEU A 502 -6.30 4.29 -37.99
C LEU A 502 -7.67 4.65 -37.38
N LEU A 503 -8.24 5.80 -37.75
CA LEU A 503 -9.45 6.33 -37.15
C LEU A 503 -10.67 6.03 -38.04
N PRO A 504 -11.64 5.22 -37.57
CA PRO A 504 -12.89 5.02 -38.30
C PRO A 504 -13.63 6.37 -38.43
N ARG A 505 -14.36 6.55 -39.55
CA ARG A 505 -15.18 7.75 -39.75
C ARG A 505 -16.07 8.00 -38.53
N ALA A 506 -16.14 9.26 -38.10
CA ALA A 506 -17.02 9.68 -37.02
C ALA A 506 -18.45 9.20 -37.30
N GLY A 507 -18.98 8.34 -36.42
CA GLY A 507 -20.30 7.70 -36.56
C GLY A 507 -20.85 7.29 -35.20
N ALA A 508 -21.76 6.33 -35.15
CA ALA A 508 -22.46 5.91 -33.92
C ALA A 508 -21.54 5.41 -32.78
N TRP A 509 -20.31 5.01 -33.08
CA TRP A 509 -19.32 4.67 -32.05
C TRP A 509 -18.82 5.92 -31.30
N MET A 510 -18.66 7.05 -32.00
CA MET A 510 -18.15 8.29 -31.40
C MET A 510 -19.17 8.91 -30.43
N SER A 511 -20.48 8.80 -30.70
CA SER A 511 -21.52 9.24 -29.77
C SER A 511 -21.57 8.39 -28.50
N ALA A 512 -21.38 7.07 -28.63
CA ALA A 512 -21.29 6.18 -27.47
C ALA A 512 -20.07 6.51 -26.59
N VAL A 513 -18.91 6.77 -27.21
CA VAL A 513 -17.68 7.18 -26.50
C VAL A 513 -17.87 8.53 -25.80
N ARG A 514 -18.43 9.54 -26.48
CA ARG A 514 -18.74 10.85 -25.87
C ARG A 514 -19.68 10.73 -24.68
N GLY A 515 -20.70 9.87 -24.76
CA GLY A 515 -21.61 9.60 -23.65
C GLY A 515 -20.90 8.99 -22.44
N VAL A 516 -20.05 7.98 -22.64
CA VAL A 516 -19.29 7.33 -21.55
C VAL A 516 -18.33 8.32 -20.87
N PHE A 517 -17.57 9.08 -21.65
CA PHE A 517 -16.63 10.06 -21.09
C PHE A 517 -17.34 11.25 -20.43
N GLY A 518 -18.53 11.66 -20.93
CA GLY A 518 -19.36 12.67 -20.28
C GLY A 518 -19.83 12.25 -18.89
N VAL A 519 -20.29 11.00 -18.72
CA VAL A 519 -20.65 10.44 -17.41
C VAL A 519 -19.44 10.38 -16.49
N LEU A 520 -18.28 9.96 -17.00
CA LEU A 520 -17.05 9.89 -16.22
C LEU A 520 -16.60 11.28 -15.75
N MET A 521 -16.66 12.30 -16.60
CA MET A 521 -16.37 13.69 -16.21
C MET A 521 -17.30 14.20 -15.12
N LEU A 522 -18.60 13.90 -15.18
CA LEU A 522 -19.51 14.23 -14.09
C LEU A 522 -19.17 13.47 -12.80
N GLY A 523 -18.73 12.21 -12.89
CA GLY A 523 -18.24 11.45 -11.73
C GLY A 523 -17.05 12.12 -11.04
N ILE A 524 -16.08 12.60 -11.82
CA ILE A 524 -14.93 13.37 -11.29
C ILE A 524 -15.39 14.70 -10.68
N ALA A 525 -16.33 15.40 -11.33
CA ALA A 525 -16.87 16.64 -10.79
C ALA A 525 -17.56 16.42 -9.43
N ILE A 526 -18.36 15.37 -9.29
CA ILE A 526 -19.02 14.99 -8.03
C ILE A 526 -17.96 14.59 -6.98
N TRP A 527 -16.95 13.81 -7.37
CA TRP A 527 -15.84 13.45 -6.49
C TRP A 527 -15.03 14.66 -6.01
N MET A 528 -14.89 15.70 -6.84
CA MET A 528 -14.22 16.93 -6.40
C MET A 528 -15.12 17.76 -5.48
N LEU A 529 -16.43 17.80 -5.77
CA LEU A 529 -17.43 18.44 -4.92
C LEU A 529 -17.60 17.74 -3.56
N SER A 530 -17.33 16.44 -3.47
CA SER A 530 -17.43 15.70 -2.21
C SER A 530 -16.45 16.17 -1.14
N ARG A 531 -15.44 16.96 -1.50
CA ARG A 531 -14.53 17.60 -0.54
C ARG A 531 -15.20 18.73 0.25
N ILE A 532 -16.28 19.30 -0.28
CA ILE A 532 -16.96 20.43 0.34
C ILE A 532 -18.43 20.18 0.66
N LEU A 533 -19.07 19.21 0.01
CA LEU A 533 -20.44 18.83 0.34
C LEU A 533 -20.49 17.76 1.42
N PRO A 534 -21.51 17.80 2.30
CA PRO A 534 -21.78 16.73 3.23
C PRO A 534 -22.02 15.40 2.49
N ASP A 535 -21.60 14.30 3.13
CA ASP A 535 -21.61 12.94 2.58
C ASP A 535 -22.97 12.54 1.97
N GLN A 536 -24.07 13.01 2.58
CA GLN A 536 -25.45 12.77 2.13
C GLN A 536 -25.74 13.35 0.74
N ILE A 537 -25.33 14.60 0.49
CA ILE A 537 -25.58 15.25 -0.81
C ILE A 537 -24.68 14.63 -1.87
N THR A 538 -23.44 14.29 -1.51
CA THR A 538 -22.53 13.56 -2.39
C THR A 538 -23.13 12.22 -2.81
N MET A 539 -23.71 11.45 -1.88
CA MET A 539 -24.36 10.17 -2.20
C MET A 539 -25.58 10.35 -3.10
N LEU A 540 -26.39 11.40 -2.88
CA LEU A 540 -27.52 11.75 -3.77
C LEU A 540 -27.06 12.11 -5.19
N LEU A 541 -25.96 12.86 -5.33
CA LEU A 541 -25.39 13.22 -6.63
C LEU A 541 -24.88 11.99 -7.37
N TRP A 542 -24.22 11.05 -6.69
CA TRP A 542 -23.83 9.75 -7.25
C TRP A 542 -25.05 8.91 -7.66
N ALA A 543 -26.08 8.85 -6.83
CA ALA A 543 -27.34 8.18 -7.16
C ALA A 543 -27.96 8.77 -8.43
N ALA A 544 -28.05 10.10 -8.52
CA ALA A 544 -28.59 10.80 -9.68
C ALA A 544 -27.77 10.51 -10.95
N LEU A 545 -26.43 10.52 -10.87
CA LEU A 545 -25.54 10.20 -11.98
C LEU A 545 -25.78 8.78 -12.51
N VAL A 546 -25.79 7.80 -11.62
CA VAL A 546 -25.95 6.38 -11.98
C VAL A 546 -27.36 6.13 -12.56
N LEU A 547 -28.40 6.70 -11.95
CA LEU A 547 -29.77 6.62 -12.45
C LEU A 547 -29.89 7.22 -13.86
N MET A 548 -29.38 8.43 -14.06
CA MET A 548 -29.41 9.12 -15.35
C MET A 548 -28.63 8.35 -16.42
N SER A 549 -27.50 7.73 -16.04
CA SER A 549 -26.70 6.87 -16.92
C SER A 549 -27.45 5.60 -17.31
N GLY A 550 -28.13 4.95 -16.35
CA GLY A 550 -28.96 3.77 -16.61
C GLY A 550 -30.15 4.06 -17.53
N VAL A 551 -30.80 5.23 -17.37
CA VAL A 551 -31.84 5.71 -18.27
C VAL A 551 -31.29 5.94 -19.68
N PHE A 552 -30.12 6.58 -19.80
CA PHE A 552 -29.47 6.87 -21.10
C PHE A 552 -29.06 5.59 -21.85
N MET A 553 -28.72 4.51 -21.15
CA MET A 553 -28.48 3.18 -21.74
C MET A 553 -29.76 2.45 -22.22
N GLY A 554 -30.94 3.05 -22.00
CA GLY A 554 -32.21 2.53 -22.50
C GLY A 554 -32.89 1.52 -21.57
N ALA A 555 -32.67 1.60 -20.24
CA ALA A 555 -33.29 0.70 -19.26
C ALA A 555 -34.82 0.57 -19.45
N PHE A 556 -35.50 1.66 -19.80
CA PHE A 556 -36.96 1.72 -20.00
C PHE A 556 -37.41 1.55 -21.46
N GLN A 557 -36.50 1.35 -22.42
CA GLN A 557 -36.89 1.16 -23.82
C GLN A 557 -37.45 -0.26 -24.05
N SER A 558 -38.58 -0.35 -24.76
CA SER A 558 -39.20 -1.63 -25.13
C SER A 558 -38.36 -2.36 -26.18
N LEU A 559 -38.06 -3.64 -25.97
CA LEU A 559 -37.37 -4.47 -26.97
C LEU A 559 -38.38 -4.95 -28.00
N SER A 560 -38.13 -4.67 -29.28
CA SER A 560 -38.82 -5.36 -30.38
C SER A 560 -38.07 -6.64 -30.75
N SER A 561 -38.75 -7.63 -31.35
CA SER A 561 -38.15 -8.90 -31.75
C SER A 561 -37.00 -8.78 -32.77
N SER A 562 -36.76 -7.59 -33.34
CA SER A 562 -35.66 -7.28 -34.27
C SER A 562 -34.41 -6.65 -33.62
N SER A 563 -34.38 -6.56 -32.28
CA SER A 563 -33.28 -5.88 -31.56
C SER A 563 -31.99 -6.72 -31.54
N GLY A 564 -30.86 -6.14 -31.95
CA GLY A 564 -29.55 -6.81 -31.95
C GLY A 564 -28.99 -7.07 -30.53
N THR A 565 -28.09 -8.04 -30.38
CA THR A 565 -27.51 -8.47 -29.08
C THR A 565 -26.92 -7.33 -28.26
N ARG A 566 -26.35 -6.29 -28.90
CA ARG A 566 -25.78 -5.11 -28.20
C ARG A 566 -26.84 -4.28 -27.48
N GLN A 567 -28.05 -4.12 -28.05
CA GLN A 567 -29.15 -3.40 -27.39
C GLN A 567 -29.69 -4.18 -26.21
N LYS A 568 -29.72 -5.52 -26.30
CA LYS A 568 -30.13 -6.39 -25.18
C LYS A 568 -29.16 -6.29 -24.00
N LEU A 569 -27.85 -6.30 -24.27
CA LEU A 569 -26.81 -6.12 -23.24
C LEU A 569 -26.82 -4.70 -22.64
N ALA A 570 -26.97 -3.66 -23.47
CA ALA A 570 -27.06 -2.28 -22.99
C ALA A 570 -28.25 -2.07 -22.05
N LYS A 571 -29.41 -2.69 -22.35
CA LYS A 571 -30.57 -2.66 -21.47
C LYS A 571 -30.32 -3.39 -20.15
N GLY A 572 -29.68 -4.57 -20.19
CA GLY A 572 -29.31 -5.32 -18.98
C GLY A 572 -28.41 -4.49 -18.06
N GLY A 573 -27.36 -3.88 -18.63
CA GLY A 573 -26.47 -2.97 -17.90
C GLY A 573 -27.19 -1.73 -17.37
N GLY A 574 -28.06 -1.12 -18.18
CA GLY A 574 -28.88 0.02 -17.76
C GLY A 574 -29.82 -0.30 -16.61
N LEU A 575 -30.45 -1.49 -16.61
CA LEU A 575 -31.34 -1.92 -15.53
C LEU A 575 -30.55 -2.16 -14.22
N LEU A 576 -29.37 -2.78 -14.30
CA LEU A 576 -28.50 -2.97 -13.14
C LEU A 576 -28.03 -1.62 -12.57
N ALA A 577 -27.66 -0.68 -13.44
CA ALA A 577 -27.33 0.68 -13.03
C ALA A 577 -28.52 1.37 -12.34
N VAL A 578 -29.74 1.25 -12.86
CA VAL A 578 -30.94 1.81 -12.21
C VAL A 578 -31.16 1.20 -10.83
N VAL A 579 -31.06 -0.13 -10.69
CA VAL A 579 -31.19 -0.81 -9.40
C VAL A 579 -30.13 -0.30 -8.42
N TYR A 580 -28.87 -0.20 -8.85
CA TYR A 580 -27.79 0.33 -8.01
C TYR A 580 -28.02 1.80 -7.62
N GLY A 581 -28.48 2.63 -8.55
CA GLY A 581 -28.83 4.02 -8.28
C GLY A 581 -29.98 4.17 -7.26
N VAL A 582 -30.97 3.28 -7.29
CA VAL A 582 -32.03 3.23 -6.27
C VAL A 582 -31.46 2.79 -4.92
N LEU A 583 -30.55 1.81 -4.87
CA LEU A 583 -29.89 1.39 -3.64
C LEU A 583 -29.08 2.53 -3.00
N LEU A 584 -28.35 3.30 -3.82
CA LEU A 584 -27.64 4.51 -3.35
C LEU A 584 -28.60 5.56 -2.81
N PHE A 585 -29.74 5.78 -3.48
CA PHE A 585 -30.76 6.73 -3.02
C PHE A 585 -31.39 6.30 -1.68
N VAL A 586 -31.68 5.01 -1.51
CA VAL A 586 -32.18 4.46 -0.24
C VAL A 586 -31.11 4.56 0.84
N GLY A 587 -29.86 4.21 0.53
CA GLY A 587 -28.72 4.36 1.44
C GLY A 587 -28.58 5.78 1.96
N ALA A 588 -28.66 6.77 1.06
CA ALA A 588 -28.59 8.19 1.40
C ALA A 588 -29.75 8.61 2.31
N ALA A 589 -30.97 8.14 2.02
CA ALA A 589 -32.15 8.40 2.83
C ALA A 589 -32.07 7.76 4.24
N THR A 590 -31.34 6.66 4.38
CA THR A 590 -31.10 5.97 5.66
C THR A 590 -29.85 6.43 6.42
N GLY A 591 -29.15 7.46 5.92
CA GLY A 591 -27.97 8.03 6.58
C GLY A 591 -26.66 7.31 6.29
N GLY A 592 -26.61 6.45 5.26
CA GLY A 592 -25.35 5.89 4.76
C GLY A 592 -24.42 7.00 4.23
N THR A 593 -23.12 6.87 4.48
CA THR A 593 -22.10 7.85 4.07
C THR A 593 -21.13 7.33 3.01
N ASP A 594 -21.17 6.03 2.69
CA ASP A 594 -20.26 5.40 1.74
C ASP A 594 -20.99 4.91 0.47
N PRO A 595 -20.65 5.45 -0.72
CA PRO A 595 -21.20 4.98 -1.99
C PRO A 595 -20.90 3.52 -2.32
N LEU A 596 -19.84 2.92 -1.77
CA LEU A 596 -19.49 1.51 -1.98
C LEU A 596 -20.24 0.57 -1.04
N ARG A 597 -20.74 1.08 0.10
CA ARG A 597 -21.53 0.35 1.09
C ARG A 597 -22.85 1.08 1.39
N PRO A 598 -23.76 1.20 0.41
CA PRO A 598 -25.00 1.97 0.57
C PRO A 598 -25.91 1.45 1.69
N LEU A 599 -25.79 0.18 2.06
CA LEU A 599 -26.67 -0.50 3.02
C LEU A 599 -26.14 -0.52 4.46
N ASP A 600 -24.94 0.00 4.76
CA ASP A 600 -24.43 0.00 6.14
C ASP A 600 -25.31 0.83 7.10
N GLY A 601 -26.01 1.85 6.60
CA GLY A 601 -27.00 2.63 7.35
C GLY A 601 -28.34 1.89 7.58
N THR A 602 -28.55 0.74 6.94
CA THR A 602 -29.82 -0.02 6.98
C THR A 602 -29.84 -1.14 8.01
N ARG A 603 -28.87 -1.18 8.95
CA ARG A 603 -28.92 -2.11 10.09
C ARG A 603 -30.16 -1.80 10.93
N PHE A 604 -31.25 -2.49 10.65
CA PHE A 604 -32.40 -2.67 11.53
C PHE A 604 -31.96 -3.50 12.75
N SER A 605 -31.07 -2.96 13.58
CA SER A 605 -30.74 -3.55 14.87
C SER A 605 -31.68 -3.01 15.92
N ALA A 606 -32.53 -3.92 16.42
CA ALA A 606 -33.13 -3.81 17.74
C ALA A 606 -32.02 -3.53 18.77
N THR A 607 -32.35 -2.68 19.76
CA THR A 607 -31.48 -2.18 20.85
C THR A 607 -30.38 -1.22 20.42
N GLY A 608 -30.62 0.07 20.68
CA GLY A 608 -29.60 1.10 20.67
C GLY A 608 -28.61 0.86 21.80
N VAL A 609 -27.46 0.30 21.47
CA VAL A 609 -26.23 0.58 22.21
C VAL A 609 -25.71 1.88 21.63
N ALA A 610 -25.84 2.96 22.40
CA ALA A 610 -25.18 4.22 22.05
C ALA A 610 -23.68 3.95 21.96
N THR A 611 -23.13 4.03 20.75
CA THR A 611 -21.68 4.03 20.54
C THR A 611 -21.09 5.22 21.29
N ALA A 612 -20.20 4.95 22.25
CA ALA A 612 -19.50 5.99 23.00
C ALA A 612 -18.67 6.84 22.03
N LYS A 613 -19.11 8.08 21.80
CA LYS A 613 -18.42 9.05 20.95
C LYS A 613 -17.48 9.88 21.83
N LEU A 614 -16.23 10.03 21.42
CA LEU A 614 -15.28 10.94 22.05
C LEU A 614 -15.76 12.39 21.86
N ASP A 615 -15.83 13.15 22.96
CA ASP A 615 -16.28 14.54 22.95
C ASP A 615 -15.06 15.47 22.83
N PHE A 616 -14.81 15.94 21.61
CA PHE A 616 -13.71 16.85 21.30
C PHE A 616 -14.13 18.30 21.52
N ARG A 617 -13.32 19.05 22.27
CA ARG A 617 -13.51 20.51 22.43
C ARG A 617 -12.70 21.25 21.38
N ILE A 618 -13.39 22.07 20.60
CA ILE A 618 -12.75 22.86 19.55
C ILE A 618 -12.00 24.04 20.15
N ILE A 619 -10.74 24.22 19.74
CA ILE A 619 -9.89 25.37 20.06
C ILE A 619 -9.43 26.06 18.77
N LYS A 620 -9.19 27.37 18.82
CA LYS A 620 -8.77 28.17 17.65
C LYS A 620 -7.43 28.87 17.84
N SER A 621 -7.12 29.34 19.05
CA SER A 621 -5.91 30.12 19.31
C SER A 621 -4.95 29.47 20.30
N VAL A 622 -3.69 29.94 20.29
CA VAL A 622 -2.67 29.55 21.28
C VAL A 622 -3.10 29.95 22.71
N ALA A 623 -3.85 31.05 22.84
CA ALA A 623 -4.38 31.50 24.12
C ALA A 623 -5.44 30.53 24.67
N ASP A 624 -6.33 30.03 23.80
CA ASP A 624 -7.33 29.02 24.17
C ASP A 624 -6.66 27.71 24.59
N LEU A 625 -5.61 27.29 23.86
CA LEU A 625 -4.82 26.12 24.21
C LEU A 625 -4.20 26.26 25.61
N GLN A 626 -3.55 27.39 25.89
CA GLN A 626 -2.93 27.64 27.19
C GLN A 626 -3.96 27.64 28.33
N GLN A 627 -5.17 28.16 28.07
CA GLN A 627 -6.25 28.14 29.05
C GLN A 627 -6.73 26.71 29.36
N GLU A 628 -6.91 25.87 28.35
CA GLU A 628 -7.33 24.48 28.54
C GLU A 628 -6.22 23.63 29.18
N LEU A 629 -4.96 23.86 28.83
CA LEU A 629 -3.82 23.18 29.48
C LEU A 629 -3.73 23.53 30.97
N GLN A 630 -4.00 24.79 31.35
CA GLN A 630 -4.07 25.17 32.76
C GLN A 630 -5.23 24.47 33.49
N ARG A 631 -6.41 24.36 32.86
CA ARG A 631 -7.54 23.61 33.43
C ARG A 631 -7.20 22.14 33.62
N ALA A 632 -6.58 21.52 32.62
CA ALA A 632 -6.17 20.12 32.66
C ALA A 632 -5.14 19.86 33.77
N SER A 633 -4.16 20.74 33.92
CA SER A 633 -3.13 20.62 34.95
C SER A 633 -3.71 20.76 36.37
N VAL A 634 -4.66 21.67 36.59
CA VAL A 634 -5.37 21.78 37.89
C VAL A 634 -6.21 20.54 38.19
N ALA A 635 -6.79 19.91 37.17
CA ALA A 635 -7.56 18.68 37.30
C ALA A 635 -6.67 17.41 37.40
N GLY A 636 -5.36 17.52 37.18
CA GLY A 636 -4.44 16.38 37.13
C GLY A 636 -4.68 15.44 35.93
N GLN A 637 -5.28 15.95 34.85
CA GLN A 637 -5.60 15.18 33.66
C GLN A 637 -4.60 15.45 32.53
N SER A 638 -4.36 14.43 31.70
CA SER A 638 -3.58 14.60 30.46
C SER A 638 -4.42 15.32 29.40
N THR A 639 -3.77 15.97 28.43
CA THR A 639 -4.47 16.63 27.31
C THR A 639 -3.98 16.07 25.98
N MET A 640 -4.91 15.73 25.09
CA MET A 640 -4.63 15.38 23.71
C MET A 640 -5.11 16.52 22.81
N LEU A 641 -4.24 17.03 21.96
CA LEU A 641 -4.55 18.03 20.96
C LEU A 641 -4.48 17.42 19.56
N ASP A 642 -5.62 17.31 18.89
CA ASP A 642 -5.75 16.86 17.51
C ASP A 642 -5.83 18.05 16.55
N PHE A 643 -4.92 18.13 15.56
CA PHE A 643 -5.02 19.09 14.46
C PHE A 643 -5.84 18.48 13.33
N TYR A 644 -7.03 19.04 13.12
CA TYR A 644 -8.04 18.54 12.19
C TYR A 644 -8.33 19.55 11.07
N ALA A 645 -8.73 19.04 9.90
CA ALA A 645 -9.37 19.84 8.87
C ALA A 645 -10.39 19.04 8.04
N ASP A 646 -11.48 19.68 7.59
CA ASP A 646 -12.52 19.00 6.80
C ASP A 646 -12.05 18.47 5.45
N TRP A 647 -11.01 19.09 4.88
CA TRP A 647 -10.40 18.68 3.62
C TRP A 647 -9.37 17.55 3.80
N CYS A 648 -9.04 17.17 5.04
CA CYS A 648 -8.04 16.16 5.36
C CYS A 648 -8.65 14.74 5.35
N VAL A 649 -8.32 13.97 4.32
CA VAL A 649 -8.83 12.60 4.12
C VAL A 649 -8.35 11.66 5.23
N GLU A 650 -7.08 11.76 5.62
CA GLU A 650 -6.51 10.91 6.68
C GLU A 650 -7.10 11.23 8.06
N CYS A 651 -7.49 12.49 8.32
CA CYS A 651 -8.19 12.90 9.53
C CYS A 651 -9.55 12.21 9.64
N LYS A 652 -10.36 12.31 8.58
CA LYS A 652 -11.68 11.65 8.51
C LYS A 652 -11.60 10.13 8.59
N LYS A 653 -10.54 9.54 8.01
CA LYS A 653 -10.27 8.11 8.12
C LYS A 653 -9.97 7.72 9.57
N MET A 654 -9.09 8.47 10.25
CA MET A 654 -8.74 8.24 11.66
C MET A 654 -9.95 8.41 12.60
N GLU A 655 -10.83 9.38 12.34
CA GLU A 655 -12.10 9.53 13.07
C GLU A 655 -13.00 8.30 12.90
N LYS A 656 -13.13 7.78 11.68
CA LYS A 656 -14.00 6.62 11.37
C LYS A 656 -13.42 5.29 11.84
N THR A 657 -12.10 5.12 11.89
CA THR A 657 -11.46 3.84 12.23
C THR A 657 -10.83 3.82 13.62
N THR A 658 -9.98 4.79 13.93
CA THR A 658 -9.14 4.80 15.13
C THR A 658 -9.92 5.32 16.34
N PHE A 659 -10.61 6.45 16.22
CA PHE A 659 -11.37 7.05 17.33
C PHE A 659 -12.69 6.35 17.66
N HIS A 660 -13.16 5.46 16.78
CA HIS A 660 -14.32 4.60 17.06
C HIS A 660 -13.97 3.29 17.78
N ASN A 661 -12.67 2.98 17.98
CA ASN A 661 -12.26 1.74 18.63
C ASN A 661 -12.50 1.81 20.16
N PRO A 662 -13.25 0.87 20.77
CA PRO A 662 -13.56 0.90 22.20
C PRO A 662 -12.32 0.98 23.10
N SER A 663 -11.23 0.29 22.75
CA SER A 663 -9.99 0.29 23.53
C SER A 663 -9.33 1.66 23.60
N ILE A 664 -9.49 2.50 22.57
CA ILE A 664 -8.98 3.87 22.55
C ILE A 664 -9.89 4.79 23.35
N VAL A 665 -11.20 4.61 23.24
CA VAL A 665 -12.18 5.37 24.02
C VAL A 665 -11.95 5.19 25.52
N ASP A 666 -11.70 3.95 25.96
CA ASP A 666 -11.39 3.65 27.35
C ASP A 666 -10.04 4.24 27.78
N ALA A 667 -9.02 4.16 26.92
CA ALA A 667 -7.68 4.71 27.21
C ALA A 667 -7.67 6.25 27.33
N LEU A 668 -8.56 6.94 26.61
CA LEU A 668 -8.68 8.40 26.61
C LEU A 668 -9.72 8.93 27.63
N SER A 669 -10.36 8.06 28.42
CA SER A 669 -11.40 8.43 29.38
C SER A 669 -10.94 9.43 30.46
N ASN A 670 -9.64 9.47 30.78
CA ASN A 670 -9.04 10.41 31.73
C ASN A 670 -8.16 11.48 31.06
N THR A 671 -8.44 11.78 29.78
CA THR A 671 -7.71 12.75 28.96
C THR A 671 -8.69 13.81 28.44
N ILE A 672 -8.32 15.08 28.54
CA ILE A 672 -9.07 16.17 27.91
C ILE A 672 -8.73 16.17 26.42
N LEU A 673 -9.75 16.00 25.57
CA LEU A 673 -9.62 15.96 24.12
C LEU A 673 -9.90 17.34 23.54
N LEU A 674 -8.86 17.94 22.98
CA LEU A 674 -8.92 19.21 22.25
C LEU A 674 -8.74 18.94 20.76
N GLN A 675 -9.50 19.65 19.94
CA GLN A 675 -9.36 19.63 18.49
C GLN A 675 -9.10 21.05 17.99
N ALA A 676 -7.95 21.27 17.36
CA ALA A 676 -7.66 22.49 16.62
C ALA A 676 -8.18 22.34 15.19
N ASP A 677 -9.30 23.02 14.90
CA ASP A 677 -9.86 23.06 13.56
C ASP A 677 -9.14 24.11 12.71
N VAL A 678 -8.26 23.64 11.82
CA VAL A 678 -7.46 24.46 10.90
C VAL A 678 -8.03 24.45 9.48
N THR A 679 -9.32 24.16 9.31
CA THR A 679 -9.99 24.08 7.99
C THR A 679 -9.86 25.38 7.20
N ASP A 680 -10.04 26.53 7.86
CA ASP A 680 -10.03 27.86 7.22
C ASP A 680 -8.62 28.39 6.91
N ASN A 681 -7.59 27.86 7.59
CA ASN A 681 -6.18 28.25 7.43
C ASN A 681 -5.97 29.77 7.55
N ASP A 682 -6.60 30.37 8.56
CA ASP A 682 -6.52 31.80 8.87
C ASP A 682 -5.18 32.17 9.56
N GLU A 683 -5.00 33.45 9.92
CA GLU A 683 -3.75 33.89 10.57
C GLU A 683 -3.53 33.26 11.96
N LEU A 684 -4.60 32.91 12.67
CA LEU A 684 -4.52 32.26 13.99
C LEU A 684 -4.17 30.77 13.82
N ASP A 685 -4.75 30.10 12.83
CA ASP A 685 -4.44 28.71 12.49
C ASP A 685 -2.96 28.57 12.10
N LYS A 686 -2.46 29.49 11.26
CA LYS A 686 -1.05 29.53 10.87
C LYS A 686 -0.14 29.83 12.06
N ALA A 687 -0.54 30.72 12.96
CA ALA A 687 0.23 31.00 14.17
C ALA A 687 0.30 29.78 15.08
N LEU A 688 -0.79 29.04 15.24
CA LEU A 688 -0.86 27.81 16.04
C LEU A 688 -0.02 26.67 15.41
N LEU A 689 -0.11 26.46 14.10
CA LEU A 689 0.70 25.48 13.37
C LEU A 689 2.20 25.82 13.46
N ASN A 690 2.57 27.08 13.24
CA ASN A 690 3.96 27.54 13.34
C ASN A 690 4.51 27.43 14.76
N PHE A 691 3.69 27.64 15.79
CA PHE A 691 4.10 27.49 17.19
C PHE A 691 4.61 26.08 17.51
N PHE A 692 4.00 25.05 16.92
CA PHE A 692 4.41 23.65 17.09
C PHE A 692 5.33 23.10 16.00
N GLY A 693 5.60 23.91 14.96
CA GLY A 693 6.39 23.50 13.78
C GLY A 693 5.69 22.44 12.93
N ILE A 694 4.36 22.52 12.80
CA ILE A 694 3.54 21.56 12.05
C ILE A 694 3.20 22.12 10.66
N TYR A 695 3.35 21.29 9.63
CA TYR A 695 3.06 21.67 8.25
C TYR A 695 1.60 21.40 7.82
N GLY A 696 0.91 20.47 8.48
CA GLY A 696 -0.51 20.20 8.21
C GLY A 696 -1.12 19.06 9.05
N PRO A 697 -2.44 18.88 8.97
CA PRO A 697 -3.18 17.81 9.63
C PRO A 697 -3.12 16.47 8.84
N PRO A 698 -3.36 15.30 9.47
CA PRO A 698 -3.59 15.11 10.91
C PRO A 698 -2.27 15.12 11.66
N THR A 699 -2.20 15.88 12.75
CA THR A 699 -1.09 15.82 13.72
C THR A 699 -1.68 15.81 15.11
N ILE A 700 -1.25 14.89 15.96
CA ILE A 700 -1.73 14.78 17.35
C ILE A 700 -0.57 15.01 18.29
N ILE A 701 -0.79 15.90 19.26
CA ILE A 701 0.15 16.23 20.32
C ILE A 701 -0.44 15.81 21.66
N PHE A 702 0.39 15.20 22.52
CA PHE A 702 0.02 14.88 23.89
C PHE A 702 0.74 15.78 24.88
N PHE A 703 0.01 16.20 25.90
CA PHE A 703 0.51 16.94 27.06
C PHE A 703 0.28 16.11 28.32
N GLY A 704 1.30 16.02 29.17
CA GLY A 704 1.20 15.37 30.47
C GLY A 704 0.35 16.18 31.47
N PRO A 705 0.09 15.64 32.68
CA PRO A 705 -0.61 16.37 33.75
C PRO A 705 0.16 17.61 34.24
N ASP A 706 1.46 17.65 33.97
CA ASP A 706 2.38 18.77 34.19
C ASP A 706 2.21 19.91 33.18
N GLY A 707 1.36 19.74 32.17
CA GLY A 707 1.14 20.71 31.10
C GLY A 707 2.31 20.82 30.11
N LEU A 708 3.29 19.90 30.19
CA LEU A 708 4.42 19.86 29.28
C LEU A 708 4.14 18.92 28.10
N GLU A 709 4.61 19.32 26.93
CA GLU A 709 4.48 18.53 25.71
C GLU A 709 5.34 17.26 25.76
N ARG A 710 4.72 16.11 25.48
CA ARG A 710 5.40 14.82 25.35
C ARG A 710 5.82 14.60 23.89
N LYS A 711 6.88 15.31 23.46
CA LYS A 711 7.34 15.32 22.05
C LYS A 711 7.58 13.94 21.43
N ASN A 712 8.02 12.95 22.23
CA ASN A 712 8.30 11.58 21.77
C ASN A 712 7.05 10.78 21.37
N TYR A 713 5.85 11.26 21.72
CA TYR A 713 4.57 10.61 21.41
C TYR A 713 3.73 11.43 20.41
N ARG A 714 4.34 12.40 19.73
CA ARG A 714 3.69 13.15 18.66
C ARG A 714 3.37 12.22 17.50
N VAL A 715 2.14 12.27 17.01
CA VAL A 715 1.67 11.49 15.87
C VAL A 715 1.54 12.41 14.67
N VAL A 716 2.14 12.05 13.54
CA VAL A 716 2.01 12.78 12.28
C VAL A 716 1.45 11.82 11.24
N GLY A 717 0.34 12.19 10.59
CA GLY A 717 -0.34 11.34 9.64
C GLY A 717 -1.26 10.29 10.28
N TYR A 718 -1.78 9.39 9.44
CA TYR A 718 -2.69 8.34 9.89
C TYR A 718 -1.96 7.26 10.70
N MET A 719 -2.54 6.90 11.85
CA MET A 719 -2.11 5.75 12.64
C MET A 719 -3.30 4.85 12.96
N ASN A 720 -3.07 3.53 12.86
CA ASN A 720 -4.09 2.52 13.15
C ASN A 720 -4.43 2.49 14.67
N ALA A 721 -5.50 1.76 15.03
CA ALA A 721 -5.98 1.73 16.41
C ALA A 721 -5.01 1.06 17.40
N GLU A 722 -4.26 0.04 16.97
CA GLU A 722 -3.36 -0.69 17.88
C GLU A 722 -2.13 0.16 18.25
N ASP A 723 -1.51 0.78 17.25
CA ASP A 723 -0.33 1.61 17.42
C ASP A 723 -0.68 2.93 18.09
N PHE A 724 -1.84 3.51 17.77
CA PHE A 724 -2.34 4.69 18.49
C PHE A 724 -2.61 4.36 19.96
N GLY A 725 -3.16 3.18 20.28
CA GLY A 725 -3.35 2.73 21.66
C GLY A 725 -2.04 2.62 22.45
N LYS A 726 -0.96 2.12 21.83
CA LYS A 726 0.39 2.08 22.44
C LYS A 726 0.92 3.49 22.75
N THR A 727 0.75 4.41 21.80
CA THR A 727 1.17 5.81 21.94
C THR A 727 0.40 6.52 23.05
N VAL A 728 -0.93 6.36 23.10
CA VAL A 728 -1.78 6.93 24.16
C VAL A 728 -1.38 6.36 25.53
N ALA A 729 -1.18 5.04 25.65
CA ALA A 729 -0.77 4.42 26.90
C ALA A 729 0.60 4.90 27.39
N GLY A 730 1.54 5.18 26.47
CA GLY A 730 2.85 5.74 26.80
C GLY A 730 2.79 7.22 27.19
N ALA A 731 1.93 8.00 26.54
CA ALA A 731 1.78 9.43 26.78
C ALA A 731 1.01 9.77 28.07
N THR A 732 0.10 8.90 28.51
CA THR A 732 -0.80 9.15 29.65
C THR A 732 -0.33 8.59 31.00
N ARG A 733 0.65 7.66 31.01
CA ARG A 733 1.15 7.00 32.24
C ARG A 733 2.29 7.75 32.96
N GLN A 734 2.83 8.82 32.39
CA GLN A 734 3.94 9.62 32.94
C GLN A 734 3.47 11.01 33.30
#